data_AF-A0A409WSA6-F1
#
_entry.id   AF-A0A409WSA6-F1
#
_cell.length_a   1.000
_cell.length_b   1.000
_cell.length_c   1.000
_cell.angle_alpha   90.00
_cell.angle_beta   90.00
_cell.angle_gamma   90.00
#
_symmetry.space_group_name_H-M   'P 1'
#
loop_
_entity.id
_entity.type
_entity.pdbx_description
1 polymer ?
#
loop_
_entity_poly.entity_id
_entity_poly.type
_entity_poly.pdbx_seq_one_letter_code
_entity_poly.pdbx_strand_id
1 'polypeptide(L)'
;MISTDQPTSHSVITNEKQSRSGPLLCIPPELLQSIFVYIGDRATLYALTLSSHLLREEAEPYLYASPMTLLSSEQSKSKAKTALPVFRPTDDPKTHAAFLRTITTNPRLAALVRSYHPISIIGRAGRRSPLWEPTKKGLCAMTGLRELRLYLFGSLPAAASLLLGLPENHRGGGHFINFNDPNTTAYEHENYPRPTFQLHTLQWGCENDEEAIAIFLLSQHQLRNLYFEMRAEYKHLFVDLPSPYLPMLDFLGGNRWTIEALFPGRKITHLAWTSGSYEDTSVLEYDSELVVPSFLRDTRAEMESLKTLSFGTFFQQLRLRFKHVASLLHDLEVLELVSGTMSEELPLLSTIPRLRQLIFTVSIDSSSSSSSIISQPSDHEDTVNMLFACCKSLVCVDAGIFTRNPDTNGYEVWYARLRVSSPMHKILTKLKHKKETQSSGIPACGKDVSSTLNPEFNLSNTNTNALRENEMFQYRKHRGVNLGSWFVLERWITEHPFVQTDTAATPPGQSDLDICRAGGSVNAKEVLEKHWDGWIMDEDWTWIAQVGLNAVRIPIGYYHLCGADKGVLQGTEFEPYFDVYKGAWDRIINSLRKAKELGIGVLLDLHAAPGSQNAFPHSGTSNHHPSFFTSKYNQRHTICILKTLVQSLCTLSHAESLHNIIGIELLNEPDPPSDAVLMRWYLNAIEALSVGNGGIPIYLGECWRTGVYADFISKNSVHGMIVLDHHFYRCFTAEDIRTSAEDLTRSILDPNGISHTLENASEKIGHAGGGVVIGEWSGALNPGSLKGVQDNASNAQRRYVNAQLEMFERCCAGWFFWTYKKEDKGDTGWSLRDAVECGVFPPFVGEKALGVRDILAAHTRYWSQYLGSYNHSLFGEGFILGWDDAYRFIRSTPPSSRTVNEIGFTGAWARKRALDLRLDVDCRGTHFWEFEHGVKEGAHAAVTDYQSANRRPLHLLLSSLPPSPPSPSPPTLAPFPSLPVLGPQHKNPTQELNTAT
;
A
#
# COMPACT_ATOMS: atom_id res chain seq x y z
N MET A 1 -12.92 13.24 -31.13
CA MET A 1 -11.91 12.54 -31.94
C MET A 1 -11.84 11.04 -31.63
N ILE A 2 -12.95 10.40 -31.23
CA ILE A 2 -13.19 8.96 -31.41
C ILE A 2 -14.67 8.85 -31.74
N SER A 3 -14.99 8.83 -33.03
CA SER A 3 -16.29 8.49 -33.58
C SER A 3 -16.08 7.24 -34.40
N THR A 4 -16.84 6.18 -34.14
CA THR A 4 -17.73 5.53 -35.13
C THR A 4 -18.33 4.26 -34.53
N ASP A 5 -19.66 4.25 -34.43
CA ASP A 5 -20.48 3.04 -34.47
C ASP A 5 -20.40 2.42 -35.89
N GLN A 6 -20.47 1.09 -36.00
CA GLN A 6 -21.62 0.39 -36.62
C GLN A 6 -21.54 -1.15 -36.50
N PRO A 7 -22.71 -1.84 -36.54
CA PRO A 7 -22.89 -3.25 -36.18
C PRO A 7 -23.01 -4.18 -37.40
N THR A 8 -22.57 -5.43 -37.31
CA THR A 8 -23.07 -6.50 -38.20
C THR A 8 -23.34 -7.79 -37.44
N SER A 9 -24.47 -8.37 -37.76
CA SER A 9 -25.12 -9.53 -37.15
C SER A 9 -24.80 -10.84 -37.91
N HIS A 10 -25.04 -11.95 -37.20
CA HIS A 10 -25.25 -13.33 -37.68
C HIS A 10 -24.04 -14.23 -38.03
N SER A 11 -23.81 -15.18 -37.11
CA SER A 11 -23.67 -16.64 -37.28
C SER A 11 -22.58 -17.28 -38.16
N VAL A 12 -22.01 -18.35 -37.57
CA VAL A 12 -21.39 -19.57 -38.15
C VAL A 12 -19.84 -19.65 -38.11
N ILE A 13 -19.39 -20.63 -37.31
CA ILE A 13 -18.19 -21.49 -37.36
C ILE A 13 -17.21 -21.26 -38.53
N THR A 14 -15.92 -21.03 -38.24
CA THR A 14 -14.74 -21.86 -38.64
C THR A 14 -13.41 -21.29 -38.14
N ASN A 15 -12.45 -22.19 -37.87
CA ASN A 15 -11.02 -21.93 -37.64
C ASN A 15 -10.36 -21.16 -38.80
N GLU A 16 -9.49 -20.18 -38.50
CA GLU A 16 -8.07 -20.14 -38.91
C GLU A 16 -7.43 -18.76 -38.65
N LYS A 17 -6.10 -18.79 -38.48
CA LYS A 17 -5.18 -17.67 -38.16
C LYS A 17 -5.07 -16.66 -39.31
N GLN A 18 -4.99 -15.35 -38.99
CA GLN A 18 -3.83 -14.46 -39.16
C GLN A 18 -4.20 -12.97 -39.29
N SER A 19 -3.58 -12.17 -38.40
CA SER A 19 -3.07 -10.79 -38.53
C SER A 19 -3.88 -9.72 -39.30
N ARG A 20 -4.36 -8.70 -38.57
CA ARG A 20 -3.92 -7.29 -38.68
C ARG A 20 -4.83 -6.38 -37.83
N SER A 21 -4.34 -5.90 -36.69
CA SER A 21 -4.79 -4.64 -36.08
C SER A 21 -3.69 -4.16 -35.13
N GLY A 22 -3.13 -2.97 -35.40
CA GLY A 22 -2.18 -2.32 -34.49
C GLY A 22 -2.81 -2.00 -33.14
N PRO A 23 -2.00 -1.59 -32.14
CA PRO A 23 -2.52 -1.29 -30.80
C PRO A 23 -3.42 -0.05 -30.90
N LEU A 24 -4.73 -0.25 -30.76
CA LEU A 24 -5.63 0.82 -30.35
C LEU A 24 -5.13 1.29 -28.98
N LEU A 25 -4.68 2.54 -28.88
CA LEU A 25 -4.36 3.20 -27.62
C LEU A 25 -5.63 3.20 -26.75
N CYS A 26 -5.77 2.20 -25.90
CA CYS A 26 -6.73 2.19 -24.81
C CYS A 26 -6.08 2.93 -23.63
N ILE A 27 -6.56 4.13 -23.34
CA ILE A 27 -6.25 4.80 -22.08
C ILE A 27 -6.92 3.96 -20.97
N PRO A 28 -6.17 3.50 -19.94
CA PRO A 28 -6.73 2.82 -18.78
C PRO A 28 -7.89 3.62 -18.15
N PRO A 29 -9.05 3.00 -17.84
CA PRO A 29 -10.20 3.67 -17.21
C PRO A 29 -9.85 4.47 -15.95
N GLU A 30 -8.82 4.03 -15.22
CA GLU A 30 -8.32 4.64 -13.98
C GLU A 30 -7.73 6.04 -14.20
N LEU A 31 -7.23 6.34 -15.41
CA LEU A 31 -6.73 7.67 -15.78
C LEU A 31 -7.85 8.66 -16.10
N LEU A 32 -9.07 8.18 -16.33
CA LEU A 32 -10.24 9.00 -16.71
C LEU A 32 -11.06 9.42 -15.48
N GLN A 33 -10.91 8.75 -14.33
CA GLN A 33 -11.56 9.10 -13.06
C GLN A 33 -11.29 10.55 -12.63
N SER A 34 -10.03 10.98 -12.75
CA SER A 34 -9.64 12.36 -12.44
C SER A 34 -10.40 13.38 -13.30
N ILE A 35 -10.70 13.04 -14.56
CA ILE A 35 -11.37 13.93 -15.50
C ILE A 35 -12.86 14.09 -15.14
N PHE A 36 -13.55 13.01 -14.76
CA PHE A 36 -14.97 13.06 -14.40
C PHE A 36 -15.27 13.90 -13.16
N VAL A 37 -14.35 13.93 -12.20
CA VAL A 37 -14.45 14.79 -11.01
C VAL A 37 -14.46 16.28 -11.37
N TYR A 38 -13.85 16.67 -12.50
CA TYR A 38 -13.80 18.08 -12.96
C TYR A 38 -14.88 18.42 -13.99
N ILE A 39 -15.63 17.46 -14.52
CA ILE A 39 -16.77 17.72 -15.41
C ILE A 39 -17.99 18.08 -14.54
N GLY A 40 -18.08 19.34 -14.15
CA GLY A 40 -19.22 19.88 -13.39
C GLY A 40 -20.48 20.13 -14.24
N ASP A 41 -20.36 20.12 -15.57
CA ASP A 41 -21.49 20.28 -16.48
C ASP A 41 -22.22 18.94 -16.71
N ARG A 42 -23.44 18.85 -16.18
CA ARG A 42 -24.27 17.65 -16.28
C ARG A 42 -24.66 17.32 -17.71
N ALA A 43 -24.77 18.30 -18.61
CA ALA A 43 -25.05 18.03 -20.02
C ALA A 43 -23.87 17.31 -20.69
N THR A 44 -22.64 17.60 -20.28
CA THR A 44 -21.42 16.91 -20.71
C THR A 44 -21.31 15.51 -20.12
N LEU A 45 -21.56 15.32 -18.82
CA LEU A 45 -21.62 13.97 -18.21
C LEU A 45 -22.68 13.11 -18.88
N TYR A 46 -23.85 13.70 -19.13
CA TYR A 46 -24.91 13.08 -19.89
C TYR A 46 -24.42 12.71 -21.28
N ALA A 47 -23.95 13.66 -22.11
CA ALA A 47 -23.43 13.39 -23.44
C ALA A 47 -22.36 12.28 -23.50
N LEU A 48 -21.48 12.18 -22.49
CA LEU A 48 -20.46 11.13 -22.40
C LEU A 48 -21.05 9.75 -22.13
N THR A 49 -22.05 9.62 -21.24
CA THR A 49 -22.79 8.35 -21.05
C THR A 49 -23.50 7.88 -22.33
N LEU A 50 -23.93 8.83 -23.16
CA LEU A 50 -24.67 8.56 -24.40
C LEU A 50 -23.76 8.22 -25.59
N SER A 51 -22.54 8.78 -25.63
CA SER A 51 -21.66 8.75 -26.81
C SER A 51 -20.44 7.83 -26.70
N SER A 52 -20.16 7.27 -25.52
CA SER A 52 -19.01 6.38 -25.31
C SER A 52 -19.31 5.21 -24.37
N HIS A 53 -19.10 3.98 -24.85
CA HIS A 53 -19.24 2.76 -24.04
C HIS A 53 -18.12 2.62 -22.99
N LEU A 54 -16.92 3.12 -23.29
CA LEU A 54 -15.75 3.03 -22.40
C LEU A 54 -15.90 3.97 -21.18
N LEU A 55 -16.56 5.11 -21.37
CA LEU A 55 -16.69 6.17 -20.37
C LEU A 55 -17.98 6.08 -19.56
N ARG A 56 -18.91 5.20 -19.97
CA ARG A 56 -20.23 5.07 -19.37
C ARG A 56 -20.17 4.62 -17.91
N GLU A 57 -19.38 3.60 -17.60
CA GLU A 57 -19.29 3.03 -16.25
C GLU A 57 -18.72 4.02 -15.23
N GLU A 58 -17.85 4.94 -15.67
CA GLU A 58 -17.30 5.99 -14.81
C GLU A 58 -18.22 7.22 -14.75
N ALA A 59 -18.87 7.61 -15.85
CA ALA A 59 -19.75 8.79 -15.87
C ALA A 59 -21.09 8.57 -15.15
N GLU A 60 -21.64 7.34 -15.17
CA GLU A 60 -22.92 6.99 -14.53
C GLU A 60 -22.94 7.25 -13.00
N PRO A 61 -21.94 6.82 -12.21
CA PRO A 61 -21.85 7.13 -10.78
C PRO A 61 -21.89 8.64 -10.48
N TYR A 62 -21.16 9.47 -11.22
CA TYR A 62 -21.15 10.92 -11.01
C TYR A 62 -22.43 11.62 -11.49
N LEU A 63 -23.14 11.03 -12.46
CA LEU A 63 -24.44 11.52 -12.91
C LEU A 63 -25.55 11.23 -11.87
N TYR A 64 -25.45 10.12 -11.12
CA TYR A 64 -26.53 9.58 -10.26
C TYR A 64 -26.21 9.44 -8.77
N ALA A 65 -25.05 9.89 -8.29
CA ALA A 65 -24.65 9.75 -6.88
C ALA A 65 -25.71 10.28 -5.88
N SER A 66 -26.11 9.41 -4.94
CA SER A 66 -27.08 9.64 -3.83
C SER A 66 -26.38 10.29 -2.62
N PRO A 67 -27.10 10.98 -1.68
CA PRO A 67 -26.44 11.71 -0.59
C PRO A 67 -25.73 10.72 0.31
N MET A 68 -26.30 9.53 0.45
CA MET A 68 -25.80 8.42 1.26
C MET A 68 -24.47 7.83 0.74
N THR A 69 -24.15 7.98 -0.55
CA THR A 69 -22.85 7.57 -1.11
C THR A 69 -21.81 8.69 -1.10
N LEU A 70 -22.22 9.94 -0.89
CA LEU A 70 -21.35 11.13 -0.86
C LEU A 70 -21.12 11.68 0.56
N LEU A 71 -21.89 11.24 1.55
CA LEU A 71 -21.76 11.67 2.95
C LEU A 71 -20.65 10.94 3.73
N SER A 72 -19.81 10.12 3.07
CA SER A 72 -18.52 9.69 3.63
C SER A 72 -17.39 10.69 3.35
N SER A 73 -17.66 11.80 2.64
CA SER A 73 -16.71 12.91 2.45
C SER A 73 -17.38 14.24 2.79
N GLU A 74 -16.95 14.82 3.91
CA GLU A 74 -17.02 16.23 4.28
C GLU A 74 -18.39 16.94 4.24
N GLN A 75 -18.92 17.29 5.41
CA GLN A 75 -19.11 18.69 5.82
C GLN A 75 -19.84 18.81 7.17
N SER A 76 -19.17 19.42 8.15
CA SER A 76 -19.82 20.13 9.25
C SER A 76 -18.87 21.22 9.76
N LYS A 77 -19.12 22.46 9.32
CA LYS A 77 -19.25 23.69 10.14
C LYS A 77 -19.17 24.92 9.23
N SER A 78 -20.26 25.69 9.20
CA SER A 78 -20.38 26.93 8.42
C SER A 78 -20.19 28.16 9.30
N LYS A 79 -19.47 29.15 8.75
CA LYS A 79 -19.65 30.62 8.82
C LYS A 79 -18.37 31.24 8.20
N ALA A 80 -18.34 31.97 7.08
CA ALA A 80 -19.34 32.42 6.12
C ALA A 80 -18.63 32.90 4.83
N LYS A 81 -19.39 32.90 3.72
CA LYS A 81 -19.23 33.74 2.50
C LYS A 81 -18.16 33.38 1.45
N THR A 82 -18.25 32.18 0.89
CA THR A 82 -18.22 31.89 -0.57
C THR A 82 -18.57 30.41 -0.73
N ALA A 83 -19.86 30.08 -0.68
CA ALA A 83 -20.31 28.70 -0.80
C ALA A 83 -20.17 28.22 -2.26
N LEU A 84 -19.28 27.27 -2.51
CA LEU A 84 -19.46 26.32 -3.60
C LEU A 84 -20.68 25.43 -3.26
N PRO A 85 -21.55 25.11 -4.23
CA PRO A 85 -22.82 24.47 -3.94
C PRO A 85 -22.61 23.03 -3.44
N VAL A 86 -23.04 22.80 -2.20
CA VAL A 86 -23.25 21.45 -1.64
C VAL A 86 -24.31 20.77 -2.50
N PHE A 87 -23.92 19.75 -3.28
CA PHE A 87 -24.90 18.93 -4.00
C PHE A 87 -25.67 18.12 -2.96
N ARG A 88 -26.93 18.51 -2.72
CA ARG A 88 -27.95 17.59 -2.20
C ARG A 88 -28.43 16.76 -3.38
N PRO A 89 -28.28 15.44 -3.34
CA PRO A 89 -28.82 14.58 -4.36
C PRO A 89 -30.32 14.75 -4.34
N THR A 90 -30.85 15.10 -5.50
CA THR A 90 -32.28 15.31 -5.74
C THR A 90 -32.94 16.60 -5.23
N ASP A 91 -32.21 17.72 -5.11
CA ASP A 91 -32.89 19.02 -4.83
C ASP A 91 -33.05 19.95 -6.06
N ASP A 92 -32.64 19.53 -7.26
CA ASP A 92 -33.01 20.24 -8.48
C ASP A 92 -34.02 19.44 -9.33
N PRO A 93 -35.34 19.60 -9.08
CA PRO A 93 -36.41 19.08 -9.93
C PRO A 93 -36.24 19.42 -11.41
N LYS A 94 -35.54 20.49 -11.78
CA LYS A 94 -35.35 20.86 -13.20
C LYS A 94 -34.38 19.92 -13.90
N THR A 95 -33.26 19.59 -13.26
CA THR A 95 -32.30 18.60 -13.78
C THR A 95 -32.95 17.23 -13.92
N HIS A 96 -33.70 16.78 -12.91
CA HIS A 96 -34.38 15.47 -12.95
C HIS A 96 -35.44 15.43 -14.05
N ALA A 97 -36.21 16.52 -14.21
CA ALA A 97 -37.17 16.66 -15.30
C ALA A 97 -36.49 16.68 -16.69
N ALA A 98 -35.29 17.25 -16.81
CA ALA A 98 -34.52 17.24 -18.06
C ALA A 98 -34.02 15.82 -18.41
N PHE A 99 -33.52 15.09 -17.43
CA PHE A 99 -33.15 13.68 -17.59
C PHE A 99 -34.32 12.83 -18.10
N LEU A 100 -35.45 12.90 -17.40
CA LEU A 100 -36.65 12.14 -17.75
C LEU A 100 -37.19 12.51 -19.15
N ARG A 101 -37.15 13.79 -19.53
CA ARG A 101 -37.51 14.22 -20.89
C ARG A 101 -36.57 13.66 -21.96
N THR A 102 -35.29 13.49 -21.63
CA THR A 102 -34.31 13.04 -22.62
C THR A 102 -34.36 11.53 -22.85
N ILE A 103 -34.50 10.73 -21.79
CA ILE A 103 -34.67 9.28 -21.96
C ILE A 103 -36.02 8.93 -22.59
N THR A 104 -37.08 9.71 -22.33
CA THR A 104 -38.40 9.46 -22.93
C THR A 104 -38.46 9.83 -24.41
N THR A 105 -37.56 10.67 -24.90
CA THR A 105 -37.44 11.02 -26.32
C THR A 105 -36.38 10.19 -27.06
N ASN A 106 -35.56 9.41 -26.35
CA ASN A 106 -34.50 8.60 -26.95
C ASN A 106 -34.47 7.15 -26.41
N PRO A 107 -35.11 6.20 -27.12
CA PRO A 107 -35.22 4.80 -26.69
C PRO A 107 -33.88 4.08 -26.51
N ARG A 108 -32.85 4.44 -27.29
CA ARG A 108 -31.51 3.83 -27.17
C ARG A 108 -30.85 4.20 -25.84
N LEU A 109 -31.06 5.42 -25.38
CA LEU A 109 -30.51 5.90 -24.11
C LEU A 109 -31.28 5.34 -22.92
N ALA A 110 -32.59 5.26 -23.05
CA ALA A 110 -33.43 4.68 -22.02
C ALA A 110 -33.07 3.20 -21.76
N ALA A 111 -32.74 2.43 -22.80
CA ALA A 111 -32.31 1.03 -22.68
C ALA A 111 -30.98 0.83 -21.92
N LEU A 112 -30.18 1.89 -21.74
CA LEU A 112 -28.90 1.84 -21.03
C LEU A 112 -29.03 2.07 -19.53
N VAL A 113 -30.13 2.68 -19.07
CA VAL A 113 -30.33 3.01 -17.66
C VAL A 113 -30.43 1.72 -16.83
N ARG A 114 -29.48 1.50 -15.91
CA ARG A 114 -29.43 0.31 -15.04
C ARG A 114 -29.94 0.54 -13.62
N SER A 115 -29.82 1.75 -13.08
CA SER A 115 -30.28 2.08 -11.72
C SER A 115 -31.06 3.40 -11.74
N TYR A 116 -32.15 3.48 -10.97
CA TYR A 116 -32.97 4.68 -10.90
C TYR A 116 -33.56 4.92 -9.50
N HIS A 117 -33.19 6.06 -8.91
CA HIS A 117 -33.53 6.47 -7.55
C HIS A 117 -34.26 7.83 -7.61
N PRO A 118 -35.59 7.86 -7.79
CA PRO A 118 -36.34 9.11 -7.94
C PRO A 118 -36.30 10.01 -6.69
N ILE A 119 -36.31 11.33 -6.94
CA ILE A 119 -36.64 12.37 -5.94
C ILE A 119 -38.02 12.06 -5.34
N SER A 120 -38.37 12.72 -4.23
CA SER A 120 -39.76 12.88 -3.81
C SER A 120 -40.71 13.24 -4.98
N ILE A 121 -41.39 12.23 -5.53
CA ILE A 121 -42.41 12.39 -6.57
C ILE A 121 -43.83 12.55 -5.98
N ILE A 122 -43.96 12.33 -4.68
CA ILE A 122 -45.18 12.50 -3.87
C ILE A 122 -44.81 13.35 -2.64
N GLY A 123 -45.43 14.53 -2.50
CA GLY A 123 -45.20 15.46 -1.39
C GLY A 123 -46.12 15.23 -0.18
N ARG A 124 -45.81 15.91 0.95
CA ARG A 124 -46.66 15.90 2.17
C ARG A 124 -48.10 16.35 1.83
N ALA A 125 -49.09 15.68 2.41
CA ALA A 125 -50.53 15.83 2.16
C ALA A 125 -51.03 15.34 0.77
N GLY A 126 -50.30 14.42 0.12
CA GLY A 126 -50.78 13.75 -1.09
C GLY A 126 -50.74 14.61 -2.37
N ARG A 127 -49.98 15.73 -2.38
CA ARG A 127 -49.79 16.52 -3.61
C ARG A 127 -48.65 15.94 -4.44
N ARG A 128 -48.90 15.69 -5.72
CA ARG A 128 -47.89 15.15 -6.64
C ARG A 128 -46.84 16.19 -6.98
N SER A 129 -45.61 15.73 -7.10
CA SER A 129 -44.52 16.51 -7.67
C SER A 129 -44.75 16.71 -9.17
N PRO A 130 -44.29 17.82 -9.77
CA PRO A 130 -44.22 17.98 -11.22
C PRO A 130 -43.44 16.86 -11.95
N LEU A 131 -42.69 16.05 -11.21
CA LEU A 131 -41.92 14.91 -11.70
C LEU A 131 -42.74 13.63 -11.89
N TRP A 132 -44.00 13.59 -11.47
CA TRP A 132 -44.86 12.39 -11.54
C TRP A 132 -45.00 11.84 -12.96
N GLU A 133 -45.56 12.62 -13.89
CA GLU A 133 -45.77 12.21 -15.28
C GLU A 133 -44.46 11.91 -16.03
N PRO A 134 -43.40 12.74 -15.90
CA PRO A 134 -42.09 12.40 -16.44
C PRO A 134 -41.54 11.07 -15.92
N THR A 135 -41.77 10.74 -14.65
CA THR A 135 -41.24 9.51 -14.04
C THR A 135 -41.97 8.28 -14.59
N LYS A 136 -43.30 8.35 -14.69
CA LYS A 136 -44.11 7.29 -15.30
C LYS A 136 -43.65 6.96 -16.72
N LYS A 137 -43.46 7.99 -17.55
CA LYS A 137 -42.96 7.82 -18.93
C LYS A 137 -41.52 7.31 -18.95
N GLY A 138 -40.66 7.82 -18.06
CA GLY A 138 -39.27 7.40 -17.95
C GLY A 138 -39.14 5.92 -17.64
N LEU A 139 -39.86 5.41 -16.63
CA LEU A 139 -39.84 4.00 -16.26
C LEU A 139 -40.28 3.09 -17.41
N CYS A 140 -41.28 3.49 -18.20
CA CYS A 140 -41.69 2.74 -19.39
C CYS A 140 -40.59 2.68 -20.46
N ALA A 141 -39.77 3.72 -20.58
CA ALA A 141 -38.68 3.78 -21.54
C ALA A 141 -37.44 2.99 -21.07
N MET A 142 -37.20 2.87 -19.77
CA MET A 142 -36.00 2.26 -19.16
C MET A 142 -35.99 0.71 -19.26
N THR A 143 -36.00 0.16 -20.47
CA THR A 143 -36.06 -1.30 -20.69
C THR A 143 -34.88 -2.08 -20.08
N GLY A 144 -33.76 -1.41 -19.80
CA GLY A 144 -32.56 -1.99 -19.20
C GLY A 144 -32.48 -1.94 -17.67
N LEU A 145 -33.49 -1.39 -16.98
CA LEU A 145 -33.42 -1.11 -15.55
C LEU A 145 -33.25 -2.40 -14.72
N ARG A 146 -32.32 -2.38 -13.77
CA ARG A 146 -32.00 -3.48 -12.84
C ARG A 146 -32.24 -3.10 -11.38
N GLU A 147 -32.18 -1.82 -11.04
CA GLU A 147 -32.38 -1.36 -9.67
C GLU A 147 -33.34 -0.19 -9.62
N LEU A 148 -34.39 -0.33 -8.80
CA LEU A 148 -35.37 0.71 -8.54
C LEU A 148 -35.51 0.90 -7.03
N ARG A 149 -35.28 2.14 -6.56
CA ARG A 149 -35.40 2.47 -5.14
C ARG A 149 -36.25 3.71 -4.90
N LEU A 150 -37.35 3.55 -4.20
CA LEU A 150 -38.30 4.61 -3.90
C LEU A 150 -38.52 4.69 -2.38
N TYR A 151 -38.03 5.76 -1.76
CA TYR A 151 -37.88 5.90 -0.30
C TYR A 151 -38.94 6.76 0.41
N LEU A 152 -40.08 7.06 -0.22
CA LEU A 152 -40.99 8.12 0.23
C LEU A 152 -42.06 7.66 1.24
N PHE A 153 -42.20 8.42 2.32
CA PHE A 153 -43.35 8.37 3.25
C PHE A 153 -44.51 9.24 2.74
N GLY A 154 -45.38 8.67 1.91
CA GLY A 154 -46.61 9.32 1.45
C GLY A 154 -47.74 8.31 1.34
N SER A 155 -48.95 8.69 1.77
CA SER A 155 -50.12 7.81 1.90
C SER A 155 -50.83 7.49 0.57
N LEU A 156 -50.23 7.82 -0.58
CA LEU A 156 -50.85 7.63 -1.90
C LEU A 156 -50.29 6.40 -2.60
N PRO A 157 -51.15 5.47 -3.07
CA PRO A 157 -50.74 4.35 -3.92
C PRO A 157 -50.06 4.85 -5.20
N ALA A 158 -48.92 4.27 -5.56
CA ALA A 158 -48.14 4.64 -6.73
C ALA A 158 -47.77 3.44 -7.63
N ALA A 159 -47.75 2.21 -7.10
CA ALA A 159 -47.29 1.02 -7.80
C ALA A 159 -48.17 0.68 -8.99
N ALA A 160 -49.50 0.78 -8.85
CA ALA A 160 -50.42 0.51 -9.96
C ALA A 160 -50.14 1.39 -11.18
N SER A 161 -49.84 2.68 -10.98
CA SER A 161 -49.57 3.63 -12.06
C SER A 161 -48.13 3.53 -12.58
N LEU A 162 -47.14 3.34 -11.70
CA LEU A 162 -45.72 3.37 -12.05
C LEU A 162 -45.16 2.02 -12.52
N LEU A 163 -45.66 0.90 -11.98
CA LEU A 163 -45.16 -0.44 -12.25
C LEU A 163 -46.07 -1.25 -13.17
N LEU A 164 -47.39 -1.06 -13.08
CA LEU A 164 -48.37 -1.79 -13.89
C LEU A 164 -48.97 -0.96 -15.04
N GLY A 165 -48.76 0.36 -15.03
CA GLY A 165 -49.29 1.28 -16.05
C GLY A 165 -50.79 1.61 -15.89
N LEU A 166 -51.44 1.15 -14.83
CA LEU A 166 -52.89 1.30 -14.60
C LEU A 166 -53.29 2.77 -14.28
N PRO A 167 -54.54 3.17 -14.56
CA PRO A 167 -55.05 4.49 -14.17
C PRO A 167 -55.25 4.61 -12.65
N GLU A 168 -55.03 5.80 -12.11
CA GLU A 168 -54.89 6.04 -10.67
C GLU A 168 -56.19 5.99 -9.86
N ASN A 169 -57.34 6.14 -10.54
CA ASN A 169 -58.66 6.04 -9.92
C ASN A 169 -59.20 4.61 -9.89
N HIS A 170 -58.38 3.62 -10.26
CA HIS A 170 -58.77 2.23 -10.24
C HIS A 170 -58.81 1.75 -8.78
N ARG A 171 -59.95 2.01 -8.12
CA ARG A 171 -60.26 1.42 -6.82
C ARG A 171 -60.51 -0.05 -7.06
N GLY A 172 -59.59 -0.88 -6.58
CA GLY A 172 -59.75 -2.33 -6.55
C GLY A 172 -60.89 -2.75 -5.64
N GLY A 173 -62.11 -2.73 -6.16
CA GLY A 173 -63.23 -3.48 -5.61
C GLY A 173 -63.41 -4.74 -6.44
N GLY A 174 -62.80 -5.84 -6.01
CA GLY A 174 -62.97 -7.16 -6.63
C GLY A 174 -61.65 -7.90 -6.78
N HIS A 175 -61.55 -9.07 -6.16
CA HIS A 175 -60.41 -10.01 -6.16
C HIS A 175 -59.59 -10.01 -7.46
N PHE A 176 -58.34 -9.53 -7.39
CA PHE A 176 -57.45 -9.39 -8.55
C PHE A 176 -56.74 -10.67 -8.99
N ILE A 177 -56.87 -11.79 -8.27
CA ILE A 177 -56.01 -12.96 -8.52
C ILE A 177 -56.76 -14.28 -8.30
N ASN A 178 -56.75 -15.16 -9.32
CA ASN A 178 -56.98 -16.59 -9.18
C ASN A 178 -55.62 -17.30 -9.16
N PHE A 179 -55.10 -17.63 -7.97
CA PHE A 179 -53.77 -18.22 -7.80
C PHE A 179 -53.62 -19.65 -8.35
N ASN A 180 -54.70 -20.28 -8.81
CA ASN A 180 -54.69 -21.65 -9.35
C ASN A 180 -54.50 -21.73 -10.88
N ASP A 181 -54.41 -20.60 -11.58
CA ASP A 181 -54.16 -20.57 -13.03
C ASP A 181 -52.95 -19.66 -13.37
N PRO A 182 -51.78 -20.25 -13.72
CA PRO A 182 -50.59 -19.48 -14.09
C PRO A 182 -50.74 -18.68 -15.40
N ASN A 183 -51.84 -18.88 -16.14
CA ASN A 183 -52.17 -18.12 -17.35
C ASN A 183 -53.21 -17.01 -17.12
N THR A 184 -53.75 -16.81 -15.91
CA THR A 184 -54.47 -15.57 -15.59
C THR A 184 -53.48 -14.43 -15.38
N THR A 185 -52.76 -14.07 -16.44
CA THR A 185 -52.08 -12.79 -16.52
C THR A 185 -53.14 -11.70 -16.47
N ALA A 186 -52.92 -10.77 -15.54
CA ALA A 186 -53.46 -9.41 -15.49
C ALA A 186 -54.34 -9.04 -16.69
N TYR A 187 -55.57 -8.57 -16.41
CA TYR A 187 -56.42 -7.82 -17.35
C TYR A 187 -55.57 -7.22 -18.48
N GLU A 188 -55.68 -7.77 -19.69
CA GLU A 188 -55.11 -7.20 -20.90
C GLU A 188 -55.84 -5.89 -21.21
N HIS A 189 -55.57 -4.85 -20.43
CA HIS A 189 -55.80 -3.50 -20.89
C HIS A 189 -54.72 -3.21 -21.93
N GLU A 190 -54.98 -3.60 -23.18
CA GLU A 190 -54.11 -3.42 -24.37
C GLU A 190 -53.65 -1.97 -24.64
N ASN A 191 -54.02 -0.98 -23.81
CA ASN A 191 -53.89 0.44 -24.13
C ASN A 191 -53.04 1.27 -23.17
N TYR A 192 -52.36 0.68 -22.16
CA TYR A 192 -51.50 1.45 -21.26
C TYR A 192 -50.01 1.04 -21.34
N PRO A 193 -49.09 2.00 -21.53
CA PRO A 193 -47.66 1.71 -21.52
C PRO A 193 -47.24 1.27 -20.11
N ARG A 194 -46.62 0.09 -20.03
CA ARG A 194 -46.09 -0.49 -18.79
C ARG A 194 -44.58 -0.70 -18.89
N PRO A 195 -43.84 -0.60 -17.79
CA PRO A 195 -42.44 -0.97 -17.77
C PRO A 195 -42.21 -2.44 -18.10
N THR A 196 -41.14 -2.75 -18.84
CA THR A 196 -40.82 -4.11 -19.32
C THR A 196 -39.50 -4.67 -18.74
N PHE A 197 -38.91 -3.98 -17.78
CA PHE A 197 -37.61 -4.33 -17.22
C PHE A 197 -37.67 -5.49 -16.22
N GLN A 198 -36.50 -6.11 -15.99
CA GLN A 198 -36.30 -7.18 -15.01
C GLN A 198 -35.33 -6.70 -13.93
N LEU A 199 -35.88 -6.43 -12.74
CA LEU A 199 -35.12 -5.92 -11.60
C LEU A 199 -34.29 -7.01 -10.94
N HIS A 200 -33.11 -6.63 -10.47
CA HIS A 200 -32.31 -7.34 -9.46
C HIS A 200 -32.60 -6.80 -8.06
N THR A 201 -32.94 -5.52 -7.94
CA THR A 201 -33.23 -4.86 -6.67
C THR A 201 -34.49 -4.00 -6.77
N LEU A 202 -35.43 -4.21 -5.84
CA LEU A 202 -36.61 -3.37 -5.64
C LEU A 202 -36.69 -2.94 -4.17
N GLN A 203 -36.66 -1.64 -3.94
CA GLN A 203 -36.97 -1.04 -2.65
C GLN A 203 -38.18 -0.12 -2.81
N TRP A 204 -39.28 -0.46 -2.14
CA TRP A 204 -40.56 0.22 -2.28
C TRP A 204 -41.08 0.73 -0.93
N GLY A 205 -41.09 2.05 -0.77
CA GLY A 205 -41.54 2.72 0.45
C GLY A 205 -42.93 3.35 0.39
N CYS A 206 -43.66 3.24 -0.73
CA CYS A 206 -45.01 3.80 -0.82
C CYS A 206 -46.05 2.93 -0.10
N GLU A 207 -47.00 3.63 0.51
CA GLU A 207 -48.10 3.06 1.28
C GLU A 207 -49.28 2.65 0.37
N ASN A 208 -50.05 1.63 0.77
CA ASN A 208 -51.28 1.16 0.11
C ASN A 208 -51.10 0.59 -1.31
N ASP A 209 -49.97 -0.07 -1.60
CA ASP A 209 -49.59 -0.59 -2.92
C ASP A 209 -49.54 -2.14 -3.01
N GLU A 210 -50.00 -2.86 -1.98
CA GLU A 210 -49.82 -4.31 -1.81
C GLU A 210 -50.28 -5.14 -3.02
N GLU A 211 -51.49 -4.93 -3.50
CA GLU A 211 -52.05 -5.68 -4.65
C GLU A 211 -51.23 -5.48 -5.92
N ALA A 212 -50.83 -4.23 -6.21
CA ALA A 212 -50.06 -3.90 -7.40
C ALA A 212 -48.63 -4.45 -7.34
N ILE A 213 -48.02 -4.45 -6.14
CA ILE A 213 -46.72 -5.06 -5.91
C ILE A 213 -46.81 -6.59 -6.07
N ALA A 214 -47.83 -7.25 -5.53
CA ALA A 214 -48.04 -8.69 -5.70
C ALA A 214 -48.08 -9.08 -7.18
N ILE A 215 -48.85 -8.34 -7.98
CA ILE A 215 -48.95 -8.56 -9.42
C ILE A 215 -47.62 -8.30 -10.12
N PHE A 216 -46.92 -7.20 -9.78
CA PHE A 216 -45.64 -6.86 -10.40
C PHE A 216 -44.57 -7.93 -10.15
N LEU A 217 -44.51 -8.48 -8.93
CA LEU A 217 -43.52 -9.49 -8.54
C LEU A 217 -43.67 -10.80 -9.31
N LEU A 218 -44.87 -11.16 -9.77
CA LEU A 218 -45.11 -12.36 -10.58
C LEU A 218 -44.21 -12.41 -11.83
N SER A 219 -43.85 -11.25 -12.39
CA SER A 219 -43.03 -11.16 -13.59
C SER A 219 -41.54 -10.96 -13.34
N GLN A 220 -41.07 -10.84 -12.08
CA GLN A 220 -39.70 -10.42 -11.76
C GLN A 220 -38.78 -11.61 -11.42
N HIS A 221 -38.52 -12.49 -12.39
CA HIS A 221 -37.77 -13.73 -12.13
C HIS A 221 -36.28 -13.53 -11.78
N GLN A 222 -35.70 -12.35 -12.09
CA GLN A 222 -34.31 -12.04 -11.79
C GLN A 222 -34.10 -11.28 -10.46
N LEU A 223 -35.18 -11.04 -9.71
CA LEU A 223 -35.12 -10.25 -8.49
C LEU A 223 -34.33 -11.00 -7.41
N ARG A 224 -33.33 -10.32 -6.84
CA ARG A 224 -32.45 -10.82 -5.78
C ARG A 224 -32.69 -10.13 -4.46
N ASN A 225 -33.02 -8.84 -4.50
CA ASN A 225 -33.21 -8.01 -3.33
C ASN A 225 -34.59 -7.34 -3.35
N LEU A 226 -35.40 -7.61 -2.32
CA LEU A 226 -36.72 -7.01 -2.16
C LEU A 226 -36.85 -6.35 -0.78
N TYR A 227 -37.25 -5.08 -0.74
CA TYR A 227 -37.71 -4.41 0.48
C TYR A 227 -39.10 -3.82 0.26
N PHE A 228 -40.07 -4.22 1.08
CA PHE A 228 -41.46 -3.72 1.04
C PHE A 228 -42.19 -3.96 2.37
N GLU A 229 -43.08 -3.05 2.75
CA GLU A 229 -43.92 -3.16 3.95
C GLU A 229 -45.38 -3.39 3.56
N MET A 230 -46.06 -4.36 4.19
CA MET A 230 -47.45 -4.70 3.87
C MET A 230 -48.39 -4.65 5.08
N ARG A 231 -49.68 -4.39 4.86
CA ARG A 231 -50.70 -4.55 5.90
C ARG A 231 -51.14 -6.01 6.08
N ALA A 232 -51.55 -6.37 7.30
CA ALA A 232 -51.91 -7.73 7.69
C ALA A 232 -52.97 -8.37 6.78
N GLU A 233 -53.99 -7.59 6.42
CA GLU A 233 -55.12 -8.03 5.60
C GLU A 233 -54.72 -8.48 4.18
N TYR A 234 -53.56 -8.05 3.66
CA TYR A 234 -53.06 -8.44 2.32
C TYR A 234 -52.05 -9.58 2.33
N LYS A 235 -51.68 -10.12 3.50
CA LYS A 235 -50.72 -11.23 3.63
C LYS A 235 -51.06 -12.41 2.71
N HIS A 236 -52.34 -12.74 2.63
CA HIS A 236 -52.85 -13.85 1.82
C HIS A 236 -52.49 -13.74 0.32
N LEU A 237 -52.29 -12.53 -0.22
CA LEU A 237 -51.91 -12.33 -1.62
C LEU A 237 -50.48 -12.78 -1.95
N PHE A 238 -49.62 -12.91 -0.95
CA PHE A 238 -48.21 -13.22 -1.12
C PHE A 238 -47.85 -14.63 -0.65
N VAL A 239 -48.64 -15.21 0.27
CA VAL A 239 -48.45 -16.59 0.75
C VAL A 239 -48.61 -17.60 -0.39
N ASP A 240 -49.48 -17.31 -1.35
CA ASP A 240 -49.74 -18.14 -2.52
C ASP A 240 -48.77 -17.86 -3.70
N LEU A 241 -47.63 -17.19 -3.47
CA LEU A 241 -46.53 -17.09 -4.43
C LEU A 241 -45.56 -18.27 -4.21
N PRO A 242 -45.73 -19.44 -4.88
CA PRO A 242 -44.93 -20.61 -4.58
C PRO A 242 -43.43 -20.36 -4.85
N SER A 243 -42.57 -21.16 -4.22
CA SER A 243 -41.10 -21.10 -4.30
C SER A 243 -40.50 -20.87 -5.72
N PRO A 244 -41.11 -21.32 -6.85
CA PRO A 244 -40.62 -21.02 -8.20
C PRO A 244 -40.73 -19.54 -8.62
N TYR A 245 -41.62 -18.76 -8.02
CA TYR A 245 -41.75 -17.32 -8.29
C TYR A 245 -40.74 -16.57 -7.41
N LEU A 246 -39.91 -15.69 -7.99
CA LEU A 246 -38.73 -15.09 -7.35
C LEU A 246 -37.63 -16.12 -6.94
N PRO A 247 -37.15 -16.96 -7.87
CA PRO A 247 -36.23 -18.07 -7.55
C PRO A 247 -34.83 -17.62 -7.15
N MET A 248 -34.48 -16.35 -7.40
CA MET A 248 -33.17 -15.76 -7.12
C MET A 248 -33.17 -14.86 -5.88
N LEU A 249 -34.29 -14.80 -5.15
CA LEU A 249 -34.43 -13.91 -4.00
C LEU A 249 -33.53 -14.39 -2.86
N ASP A 250 -32.57 -13.54 -2.48
CA ASP A 250 -31.54 -13.81 -1.48
C ASP A 250 -31.56 -12.79 -0.34
N PHE A 251 -32.01 -11.56 -0.65
CA PHE A 251 -32.29 -10.51 0.34
C PHE A 251 -33.80 -10.21 0.41
N LEU A 252 -34.37 -10.28 1.61
CA LEU A 252 -35.76 -9.91 1.90
C LEU A 252 -35.81 -8.91 3.06
N GLY A 253 -36.50 -7.80 2.88
CA GLY A 253 -36.71 -6.79 3.92
C GLY A 253 -38.15 -6.29 4.01
N GLY A 254 -38.61 -5.98 5.22
CA GLY A 254 -39.95 -5.47 5.47
C GLY A 254 -40.44 -5.74 6.89
N ASN A 255 -41.74 -5.46 7.09
CA ASN A 255 -42.43 -5.71 8.36
C ASN A 255 -42.84 -7.18 8.54
N ARG A 256 -43.40 -7.51 9.71
CA ARG A 256 -43.79 -8.89 10.08
C ARG A 256 -44.57 -9.61 8.98
N TRP A 257 -45.55 -8.93 8.39
CA TRP A 257 -46.43 -9.54 7.40
C TRP A 257 -45.70 -9.88 6.10
N THR A 258 -44.76 -9.05 5.66
CA THR A 258 -43.87 -9.35 4.52
C THR A 258 -43.02 -10.58 4.77
N ILE A 259 -42.39 -10.65 5.95
CA ILE A 259 -41.55 -11.79 6.32
C ILE A 259 -42.38 -13.07 6.43
N GLU A 260 -43.54 -13.00 7.10
CA GLU A 260 -44.40 -14.18 7.27
C GLU A 260 -44.96 -14.74 5.96
N ALA A 261 -45.12 -13.89 4.93
CA ALA A 261 -45.63 -14.32 3.63
C ALA A 261 -44.54 -14.86 2.70
N LEU A 262 -43.36 -14.21 2.67
CA LEU A 262 -42.35 -14.46 1.63
C LEU A 262 -41.13 -15.25 2.10
N PHE A 263 -40.88 -15.36 3.40
CA PHE A 263 -39.70 -16.07 3.92
C PHE A 263 -39.77 -17.62 3.84
N PRO A 264 -40.90 -18.29 4.15
CA PRO A 264 -40.98 -19.75 4.18
C PRO A 264 -40.60 -20.42 2.85
N GLY A 265 -39.81 -21.51 2.92
CA GLY A 265 -39.48 -22.35 1.77
C GLY A 265 -38.54 -21.69 0.76
N ARG A 266 -37.80 -20.65 1.16
CA ARG A 266 -36.85 -19.91 0.31
C ARG A 266 -35.44 -19.88 0.90
N LYS A 267 -34.44 -19.80 0.02
CA LYS A 267 -33.02 -19.71 0.39
C LYS A 267 -32.56 -18.26 0.56
N ILE A 268 -33.18 -17.55 1.49
CA ILE A 268 -32.82 -16.16 1.81
C ILE A 268 -31.66 -16.20 2.80
N THR A 269 -30.51 -15.61 2.43
CA THR A 269 -29.36 -15.51 3.34
C THR A 269 -29.27 -14.16 4.05
N HIS A 270 -29.98 -13.16 3.54
CA HIS A 270 -29.99 -11.80 4.07
C HIS A 270 -31.42 -11.35 4.41
N LEU A 271 -31.72 -11.15 5.69
CA LEU A 271 -33.06 -10.78 6.16
C LEU A 271 -33.04 -9.41 6.85
N ALA A 272 -33.96 -8.52 6.51
CA ALA A 272 -34.16 -7.23 7.19
C ALA A 272 -35.59 -7.13 7.74
N TRP A 273 -35.78 -7.59 8.96
CA TRP A 273 -37.06 -7.59 9.67
C TRP A 273 -37.22 -6.32 10.53
N THR A 274 -37.84 -5.30 9.95
CA THR A 274 -38.02 -4.00 10.60
C THR A 274 -39.51 -3.62 10.70
N SER A 275 -39.97 -3.11 11.84
CA SER A 275 -41.37 -2.64 11.96
C SER A 275 -41.61 -1.38 11.15
N GLY A 276 -42.73 -1.38 10.43
CA GLY A 276 -43.21 -0.28 9.60
C GLY A 276 -44.33 0.55 10.25
N SER A 277 -44.86 1.53 9.52
CA SER A 277 -45.94 2.45 9.94
C SER A 277 -47.31 1.77 10.18
N TYR A 278 -47.45 0.49 9.80
CA TYR A 278 -48.70 -0.26 9.77
C TYR A 278 -48.92 -1.24 10.94
N GLU A 279 -47.98 -1.34 11.88
CA GLU A 279 -48.17 -2.19 13.05
C GLU A 279 -49.11 -1.49 14.05
N ASP A 280 -50.42 -1.71 13.89
CA ASP A 280 -51.45 -1.18 14.77
C ASP A 280 -51.34 -1.80 16.17
N THR A 281 -51.13 -0.95 17.16
CA THR A 281 -50.97 -1.31 18.58
C THR A 281 -52.28 -1.78 19.23
N SER A 282 -53.43 -1.60 18.57
CA SER A 282 -54.76 -1.78 19.15
C SER A 282 -55.36 -3.19 19.03
N VAL A 283 -54.82 -4.08 18.19
CA VAL A 283 -55.31 -5.48 18.09
C VAL A 283 -54.59 -6.36 19.11
N LEU A 284 -55.12 -6.35 20.32
CA LEU A 284 -54.73 -7.20 21.45
C LEU A 284 -55.27 -8.62 21.28
N GLU A 285 -54.59 -9.45 20.48
CA GLU A 285 -54.66 -10.90 20.74
C GLU A 285 -53.63 -11.27 21.81
N TYR A 286 -54.17 -11.90 22.85
CA TYR A 286 -53.59 -12.18 24.15
C TYR A 286 -52.68 -13.42 24.06
N ASP A 287 -51.55 -13.33 23.36
CA ASP A 287 -50.60 -14.44 23.29
C ASP A 287 -49.52 -14.28 24.38
N SER A 288 -49.57 -15.19 25.35
CA SER A 288 -48.73 -15.23 26.55
C SER A 288 -47.23 -15.16 26.23
N GLU A 289 -46.43 -14.59 27.13
CA GLU A 289 -44.96 -14.42 27.05
C GLU A 289 -44.14 -15.71 26.81
N LEU A 290 -44.78 -16.87 26.68
CA LEU A 290 -44.17 -18.21 26.65
C LEU A 290 -44.29 -18.93 25.30
N VAL A 291 -44.98 -18.37 24.30
CA VAL A 291 -45.22 -19.06 23.03
C VAL A 291 -44.36 -18.48 21.90
N VAL A 292 -43.42 -19.28 21.38
CA VAL A 292 -42.74 -18.98 20.10
C VAL A 292 -43.80 -18.97 18.99
N PRO A 293 -43.96 -17.87 18.23
CA PRO A 293 -44.91 -17.80 17.13
C PRO A 293 -44.79 -19.02 16.21
N SER A 294 -45.93 -19.63 15.83
CA SER A 294 -45.98 -20.84 14.99
C SER A 294 -45.12 -20.70 13.73
N PHE A 295 -45.18 -19.54 13.08
CA PHE A 295 -44.37 -19.20 11.92
C PHE A 295 -42.85 -19.43 12.11
N LEU A 296 -42.27 -19.06 13.28
CA LEU A 296 -40.84 -19.26 13.54
C LEU A 296 -40.47 -20.73 13.75
N ARG A 297 -41.44 -21.56 14.14
CA ARG A 297 -41.28 -23.01 14.21
C ARG A 297 -41.22 -23.61 12.82
N ASP A 298 -42.07 -23.12 11.92
CA ASP A 298 -42.21 -23.61 10.56
C ASP A 298 -41.06 -23.13 9.65
N THR A 299 -40.40 -22.02 9.98
CA THR A 299 -39.26 -21.44 9.25
C THR A 299 -37.91 -21.66 9.93
N ARG A 300 -37.81 -22.64 10.83
CA ARG A 300 -36.60 -22.91 11.62
C ARG A 300 -35.37 -23.12 10.74
N ALA A 301 -35.48 -23.95 9.70
CA ALA A 301 -34.35 -24.31 8.85
C ALA A 301 -33.82 -23.09 8.07
N GLU A 302 -34.73 -22.23 7.61
CA GLU A 302 -34.42 -20.98 6.93
C GLU A 302 -33.72 -20.00 7.88
N MET A 303 -34.25 -19.83 9.10
CA MET A 303 -33.64 -18.99 10.15
C MET A 303 -32.23 -19.45 10.53
N GLU A 304 -32.01 -20.77 10.63
CA GLU A 304 -30.69 -21.35 10.94
C GLU A 304 -29.65 -21.09 9.84
N SER A 305 -30.07 -20.89 8.60
CA SER A 305 -29.21 -20.66 7.43
C SER A 305 -28.88 -19.19 7.14
N LEU A 306 -29.48 -18.24 7.87
CA LEU A 306 -29.26 -16.81 7.68
C LEU A 306 -27.80 -16.42 7.92
N LYS A 307 -27.28 -15.53 7.06
CA LYS A 307 -25.94 -14.94 7.17
C LYS A 307 -25.96 -13.54 7.72
N THR A 308 -26.96 -12.75 7.33
CA THR A 308 -27.15 -11.40 7.88
C THR A 308 -28.59 -11.18 8.29
N LEU A 309 -28.80 -10.53 9.44
CA LEU A 309 -30.11 -10.19 9.95
C LEU A 309 -30.11 -8.74 10.42
N SER A 310 -30.97 -7.89 9.85
CA SER A 310 -31.38 -6.63 10.48
C SER A 310 -32.71 -6.85 11.20
N PHE A 311 -32.81 -6.50 12.47
CA PHE A 311 -33.95 -6.84 13.33
C PHE A 311 -34.30 -5.70 14.28
N GLY A 312 -35.56 -5.26 14.30
CA GLY A 312 -36.07 -4.34 15.33
C GLY A 312 -36.99 -3.22 14.84
N THR A 313 -37.21 -2.20 15.68
CA THR A 313 -38.04 -1.02 15.38
C THR A 313 -37.40 0.28 15.85
N PHE A 314 -37.72 1.38 15.17
CA PHE A 314 -37.42 2.73 15.67
C PHE A 314 -38.31 3.17 16.85
N PHE A 315 -39.48 2.56 17.04
CA PHE A 315 -40.53 3.05 17.96
C PHE A 315 -40.83 2.11 19.15
N GLN A 316 -39.99 1.11 19.41
CA GLN A 316 -40.16 0.09 20.45
C GLN A 316 -41.48 -0.71 20.36
N GLN A 317 -42.01 -0.96 19.16
CA GLN A 317 -43.38 -1.48 18.96
C GLN A 317 -43.50 -2.95 18.52
N LEU A 318 -42.39 -3.66 18.29
CA LEU A 318 -42.46 -5.09 17.96
C LEU A 318 -42.82 -5.91 19.21
N ARG A 319 -43.92 -6.68 19.12
CA ARG A 319 -44.22 -7.76 20.09
C ARG A 319 -43.18 -8.89 20.01
N LEU A 320 -42.55 -9.09 18.85
CA LEU A 320 -41.50 -10.08 18.67
C LEU A 320 -40.18 -9.55 19.23
N ARG A 321 -39.87 -9.96 20.46
CA ARG A 321 -38.57 -9.69 21.09
C ARG A 321 -37.46 -10.53 20.44
N PHE A 322 -36.25 -9.99 20.40
CA PHE A 322 -35.06 -10.69 19.89
C PHE A 322 -34.84 -12.06 20.57
N LYS A 323 -35.24 -12.22 21.85
CA LYS A 323 -35.20 -13.50 22.59
C LYS A 323 -35.91 -14.66 21.91
N HIS A 324 -36.94 -14.40 21.11
CA HIS A 324 -37.69 -15.44 20.42
C HIS A 324 -37.00 -15.95 19.15
N VAL A 325 -36.08 -15.15 18.58
CA VAL A 325 -35.36 -15.50 17.34
C VAL A 325 -33.89 -15.85 17.58
N ALA A 326 -33.25 -15.30 18.63
CA ALA A 326 -31.81 -15.44 18.88
C ALA A 326 -31.33 -16.91 18.86
N SER A 327 -32.09 -17.82 19.47
CA SER A 327 -31.75 -19.25 19.52
C SER A 327 -31.79 -19.98 18.17
N LEU A 328 -32.39 -19.37 17.14
CA LEU A 328 -32.51 -19.94 15.80
C LEU A 328 -31.37 -19.48 14.86
N LEU A 329 -30.56 -18.49 15.25
CA LEU A 329 -29.63 -17.78 14.36
C LEU A 329 -28.23 -18.42 14.34
N HIS A 330 -28.13 -19.73 14.13
CA HIS A 330 -26.86 -20.46 14.33
C HIS A 330 -25.72 -20.02 13.39
N ASP A 331 -26.00 -19.83 12.09
CA ASP A 331 -24.99 -19.49 11.08
C ASP A 331 -24.83 -18.00 10.79
N LEU A 332 -25.49 -17.17 11.60
CA LEU A 332 -25.50 -15.71 11.46
C LEU A 332 -24.12 -15.11 11.73
N GLU A 333 -23.63 -14.31 10.78
CA GLU A 333 -22.32 -13.66 10.86
C GLU A 333 -22.45 -12.16 11.13
N VAL A 334 -23.53 -11.53 10.64
CA VAL A 334 -23.81 -10.10 10.81
C VAL A 334 -25.20 -9.91 11.40
N LEU A 335 -25.30 -9.21 12.53
CA LEU A 335 -26.56 -8.84 13.15
C LEU A 335 -26.64 -7.31 13.22
N GLU A 336 -27.72 -6.73 12.72
CA GLU A 336 -28.08 -5.34 12.93
C GLU A 336 -29.32 -5.26 13.83
N LEU A 337 -29.20 -4.60 14.99
CA LEU A 337 -30.30 -4.39 15.92
C LEU A 337 -30.77 -2.93 15.87
N VAL A 338 -31.99 -2.72 15.39
CA VAL A 338 -32.61 -1.40 15.30
C VAL A 338 -33.55 -1.28 16.50
N SER A 339 -33.09 -0.85 17.68
CA SER A 339 -33.91 -0.89 18.91
C SER A 339 -33.54 0.18 19.94
N GLY A 340 -34.55 0.69 20.65
CA GLY A 340 -34.37 1.73 21.66
C GLY A 340 -33.75 1.28 22.99
N THR A 341 -33.72 -0.02 23.33
CA THR A 341 -33.12 -0.53 24.57
C THR A 341 -32.45 -1.91 24.38
N MET A 342 -31.13 -1.99 24.62
CA MET A 342 -30.31 -3.20 24.41
C MET A 342 -30.23 -4.13 25.64
N SER A 343 -30.68 -3.72 26.83
CA SER A 343 -30.36 -4.42 28.10
C SER A 343 -30.84 -5.87 28.19
N GLU A 344 -32.01 -6.18 27.64
CA GLU A 344 -32.56 -7.55 27.62
C GLU A 344 -31.96 -8.42 26.50
N GLU A 345 -31.40 -7.80 25.47
CA GLU A 345 -30.96 -8.47 24.23
C GLU A 345 -29.49 -8.93 24.31
N LEU A 346 -28.67 -8.23 25.12
CA LEU A 346 -27.25 -8.47 25.28
C LEU A 346 -26.87 -9.91 25.71
N PRO A 347 -27.52 -10.53 26.72
CA PRO A 347 -27.16 -11.89 27.12
C PRO A 347 -27.39 -12.90 26.00
N LEU A 348 -28.34 -12.62 25.09
CA LEU A 348 -28.75 -13.52 24.03
C LEU A 348 -27.78 -13.53 22.86
N LEU A 349 -26.94 -12.51 22.69
CA LEU A 349 -25.86 -12.49 21.70
C LEU A 349 -24.87 -13.65 21.90
N SER A 350 -24.72 -14.12 23.14
CA SER A 350 -23.88 -15.28 23.47
C SER A 350 -24.40 -16.59 22.85
N THR A 351 -25.68 -16.64 22.47
CA THR A 351 -26.32 -17.83 21.87
C THR A 351 -26.10 -17.93 20.36
N ILE A 352 -25.45 -16.94 19.75
CA ILE A 352 -25.18 -16.86 18.31
C ILE A 352 -23.68 -17.13 18.07
N PRO A 353 -23.28 -18.39 17.83
CA PRO A 353 -21.88 -18.81 17.94
C PRO A 353 -20.98 -18.27 16.82
N ARG A 354 -21.55 -17.87 15.69
CA ARG A 354 -20.82 -17.38 14.51
C ARG A 354 -20.92 -15.87 14.31
N LEU A 355 -21.50 -15.14 15.26
CA LEU A 355 -21.68 -13.70 15.14
C LEU A 355 -20.32 -13.00 15.13
N ARG A 356 -19.98 -12.33 14.02
CA ARG A 356 -18.71 -11.61 13.83
C ARG A 356 -18.89 -10.10 13.81
N GLN A 357 -20.04 -9.61 13.38
CA GLN A 357 -20.34 -8.18 13.33
C GLN A 357 -21.69 -7.89 13.96
N LEU A 358 -21.72 -6.95 14.89
CA LEU A 358 -22.94 -6.39 15.45
C LEU A 358 -23.05 -4.94 15.03
N ILE A 359 -24.16 -4.57 14.44
CA ILE A 359 -24.56 -3.19 14.18
C ILE A 359 -25.72 -2.92 15.13
N PHE A 360 -25.74 -1.81 15.85
CA PHE A 360 -26.93 -1.47 16.63
C PHE A 360 -27.21 0.01 16.60
N THR A 361 -28.49 0.36 16.67
CA THR A 361 -28.97 1.71 16.48
C THR A 361 -29.85 2.11 17.67
N VAL A 362 -29.46 3.16 18.40
CA VAL A 362 -30.14 3.67 19.61
C VAL A 362 -30.82 5.00 19.32
N SER A 363 -32.09 5.14 19.71
CA SER A 363 -32.81 6.42 19.66
C SER A 363 -32.64 7.19 20.97
N ILE A 364 -32.24 8.47 20.89
CA ILE A 364 -32.22 9.41 22.01
C ILE A 364 -33.42 10.34 21.84
N ASP A 365 -34.57 9.95 22.41
CA ASP A 365 -35.69 10.87 22.56
C ASP A 365 -35.48 11.70 23.84
N SER A 366 -35.56 13.02 23.71
CA SER A 366 -35.26 14.01 24.76
C SER A 366 -36.23 14.01 25.95
N SER A 367 -37.13 13.02 26.06
CA SER A 367 -38.21 12.99 27.06
C SER A 367 -38.34 11.70 27.87
N SER A 368 -37.61 10.63 27.57
CA SER A 368 -37.63 9.40 28.37
C SER A 368 -36.35 9.24 29.20
N SER A 369 -36.43 9.59 30.48
CA SER A 369 -35.38 9.41 31.50
C SER A 369 -35.15 7.95 31.92
N SER A 370 -35.44 6.97 31.05
CA SER A 370 -35.33 5.55 31.37
C SER A 370 -34.56 4.76 30.31
N SER A 371 -33.33 4.42 30.66
CA SER A 371 -32.58 3.23 30.23
C SER A 371 -32.13 3.09 28.76
N SER A 372 -31.67 4.17 28.11
CA SER A 372 -30.70 3.95 27.02
C SER A 372 -29.38 3.52 27.67
N ILE A 373 -28.86 2.35 27.28
CA ILE A 373 -27.55 1.84 27.74
C ILE A 373 -26.40 2.82 27.42
N ILE A 374 -26.67 3.74 26.50
CA ILE A 374 -25.78 4.80 26.05
C ILE A 374 -26.52 6.12 26.32
N SER A 375 -26.47 6.59 27.57
CA SER A 375 -27.10 7.86 27.97
C SER A 375 -26.07 8.99 28.04
N GLN A 376 -24.82 8.66 28.37
CA GLN A 376 -23.67 9.57 28.39
C GLN A 376 -22.44 8.92 27.76
N PRO A 377 -21.48 9.72 27.21
CA PRO A 377 -20.23 9.22 26.63
C PRO A 377 -19.43 8.23 27.50
N SER A 378 -19.55 8.33 28.83
CA SER A 378 -18.94 7.43 29.81
C SER A 378 -19.53 6.01 29.80
N ASP A 379 -20.80 5.84 29.42
CA ASP A 379 -21.50 4.55 29.45
C ASP A 379 -21.21 3.68 28.22
N HIS A 380 -20.62 4.27 27.16
CA HIS A 380 -20.30 3.59 25.90
C HIS A 380 -19.27 2.47 26.12
N GLU A 381 -18.33 2.69 27.03
CA GLU A 381 -17.19 1.79 27.20
C GLU A 381 -17.56 0.53 27.98
N ASP A 382 -18.33 0.66 29.05
CA ASP A 382 -18.84 -0.48 29.82
C ASP A 382 -19.80 -1.35 28.98
N THR A 383 -20.60 -0.70 28.14
CA THR A 383 -21.52 -1.35 27.18
C THR A 383 -20.76 -2.17 26.15
N VAL A 384 -19.73 -1.59 25.53
CA VAL A 384 -18.91 -2.26 24.52
C VAL A 384 -18.13 -3.41 25.15
N ASN A 385 -17.58 -3.21 26.35
CA ASN A 385 -16.86 -4.25 27.08
C ASN A 385 -17.78 -5.43 27.45
N MET A 386 -19.01 -5.15 27.85
CA MET A 386 -20.03 -6.18 28.12
C MET A 386 -20.41 -6.93 26.83
N LEU A 387 -20.60 -6.24 25.71
CA LEU A 387 -20.92 -6.83 24.39
C LEU A 387 -19.87 -7.86 23.94
N PHE A 388 -18.59 -7.51 23.99
CA PHE A 388 -17.49 -8.42 23.64
C PHE A 388 -17.27 -9.54 24.68
N ALA A 389 -17.62 -9.30 25.95
CA ALA A 389 -17.58 -10.35 26.98
C ALA A 389 -18.67 -11.40 26.76
N CYS A 390 -19.85 -10.99 26.30
CA CYS A 390 -20.98 -11.87 26.00
C CYS A 390 -20.79 -12.67 24.70
N CYS A 391 -20.13 -12.12 23.67
CA CYS A 391 -19.97 -12.79 22.38
C CYS A 391 -18.49 -12.84 21.93
N LYS A 392 -17.84 -14.00 22.15
CA LYS A 392 -16.39 -14.18 21.90
C LYS A 392 -16.00 -14.22 20.43
N SER A 393 -16.94 -14.52 19.53
CA SER A 393 -16.74 -14.54 18.08
C SER A 393 -16.83 -13.15 17.45
N LEU A 394 -17.29 -12.15 18.21
CA LEU A 394 -17.53 -10.79 17.73
C LEU A 394 -16.20 -10.08 17.43
N VAL A 395 -16.09 -9.56 16.21
CA VAL A 395 -14.90 -8.87 15.66
C VAL A 395 -15.17 -7.37 15.49
N CYS A 396 -16.42 -6.98 15.23
CA CYS A 396 -16.78 -5.62 14.90
C CYS A 396 -18.11 -5.21 15.55
N VAL A 397 -18.16 -3.99 16.09
CA VAL A 397 -19.39 -3.38 16.62
C VAL A 397 -19.55 -1.99 15.99
N ASP A 398 -20.64 -1.76 15.26
CA ASP A 398 -21.00 -0.45 14.73
C ASP A 398 -22.20 0.09 15.52
N ALA A 399 -22.12 1.33 16.03
CA ALA A 399 -23.21 1.94 16.82
C ALA A 399 -23.74 3.19 16.11
N GLY A 400 -25.06 3.25 15.88
CA GLY A 400 -25.78 4.42 15.37
C GLY A 400 -26.59 5.10 16.47
N ILE A 401 -26.57 6.43 16.51
CA ILE A 401 -27.40 7.25 17.42
C ILE A 401 -28.40 8.05 16.57
N PHE A 402 -29.69 7.94 16.89
CA PHE A 402 -30.76 8.71 16.27
C PHE A 402 -31.20 9.84 17.20
N THR A 403 -31.15 11.07 16.72
CA THR A 403 -31.65 12.26 17.44
C THR A 403 -32.78 12.91 16.64
N ARG A 404 -33.92 13.14 17.30
CA ARG A 404 -35.05 13.85 16.69
C ARG A 404 -34.76 15.36 16.68
N ASN A 405 -34.75 15.96 15.49
CA ASN A 405 -34.57 17.40 15.33
C ASN A 405 -35.92 18.10 15.62
N PRO A 406 -36.04 18.91 16.69
CA PRO A 406 -37.32 19.49 17.11
C PRO A 406 -37.89 20.49 16.10
N ASP A 407 -37.03 21.13 15.29
CA ASP A 407 -37.42 22.23 14.41
C ASP A 407 -37.90 21.76 13.02
N THR A 408 -37.46 20.59 12.58
CA THR A 408 -37.79 20.03 11.25
C THR A 408 -38.70 18.80 11.31
N ASN A 409 -38.92 18.27 12.52
CA ASN A 409 -39.60 17.00 12.75
C ASN A 409 -38.94 15.83 11.97
N GLY A 410 -37.65 15.98 11.63
CA GLY A 410 -36.81 15.00 10.95
C GLY A 410 -35.86 14.31 11.93
N TYR A 411 -35.36 13.14 11.56
CA TYR A 411 -34.41 12.36 12.34
C TYR A 411 -32.99 12.57 11.78
N GLU A 412 -32.03 12.89 12.65
CA GLU A 412 -30.60 12.92 12.33
C GLU A 412 -29.94 11.65 12.87
N VAL A 413 -29.09 11.02 12.04
CA VAL A 413 -28.40 9.77 12.38
C VAL A 413 -26.91 10.02 12.47
N TRP A 414 -26.35 9.71 13.63
CA TRP A 414 -24.92 9.77 13.92
C TRP A 414 -24.36 8.35 13.95
N TYR A 415 -23.46 8.00 13.02
CA TYR A 415 -22.77 6.70 13.05
C TYR A 415 -21.42 6.84 13.75
N ALA A 416 -21.21 6.05 14.81
CA ALA A 416 -19.92 5.81 15.42
C ALA A 416 -19.49 4.36 15.14
N ARG A 417 -18.54 4.20 14.21
CA ARG A 417 -17.93 2.88 13.95
C ARG A 417 -16.91 2.57 15.04
N LEU A 418 -17.27 1.66 15.95
CA LEU A 418 -16.41 1.21 17.04
C LEU A 418 -15.64 -0.04 16.59
N ARG A 419 -14.61 0.15 15.75
CA ARG A 419 -13.68 -0.94 15.42
C ARG A 419 -12.73 -1.18 16.58
N VAL A 420 -12.87 -2.31 17.28
CA VAL A 420 -11.83 -2.79 18.19
C VAL A 420 -11.13 -3.99 17.58
N SER A 421 -9.95 -3.74 17.04
CA SER A 421 -8.94 -4.76 16.84
C SER A 421 -8.18 -4.99 18.17
N SER A 422 -8.61 -5.97 18.98
CA SER A 422 -7.78 -6.61 20.03
C SER A 422 -7.26 -5.69 21.18
N PRO A 423 -6.60 -6.21 22.24
CA PRO A 423 -6.58 -5.66 23.63
C PRO A 423 -5.83 -4.33 23.86
N MET A 424 -5.46 -3.59 22.83
CA MET A 424 -4.77 -2.29 22.93
C MET A 424 -5.63 -1.19 23.58
N HIS A 425 -6.97 -1.26 23.48
CA HIS A 425 -7.84 -0.29 24.14
C HIS A 425 -7.84 -0.41 25.67
N LYS A 426 -7.55 -1.61 26.23
CA LYS A 426 -7.49 -1.84 27.69
C LYS A 426 -6.42 -1.01 28.42
N ILE A 427 -5.41 -0.51 27.70
CA ILE A 427 -4.28 0.25 28.27
C ILE A 427 -4.56 1.75 28.24
N LEU A 428 -5.23 2.24 27.20
CA LEU A 428 -5.54 3.66 27.02
C LEU A 428 -6.61 4.15 28.03
N THR A 429 -7.58 3.32 28.38
CA THR A 429 -8.64 3.68 29.33
C THR A 429 -8.16 3.75 30.77
N LYS A 430 -7.29 2.82 31.18
CA LYS A 430 -6.69 2.82 32.53
C LYS A 430 -5.85 4.08 32.80
N LEU A 431 -5.36 4.76 31.76
CA LEU A 431 -4.55 5.98 31.89
C LEU A 431 -5.39 7.27 31.90
N LYS A 432 -6.60 7.27 31.31
CA LYS A 432 -7.51 8.43 31.39
C LYS A 432 -8.18 8.55 32.76
N HIS A 433 -8.67 7.45 33.34
CA HIS A 433 -9.31 7.47 34.67
C HIS A 433 -8.36 7.84 35.82
N LYS A 434 -7.04 7.70 35.64
CA LYS A 434 -6.07 8.10 36.67
C LYS A 434 -5.83 9.61 36.72
N LYS A 435 -6.28 10.36 35.70
CA LYS A 435 -6.10 11.82 35.58
C LYS A 435 -7.22 12.62 36.27
N GLU A 436 -8.39 12.02 36.47
CA GLU A 436 -9.57 12.72 37.03
C GLU A 436 -9.68 12.60 38.57
N THR A 437 -8.99 11.66 39.21
CA THR A 437 -8.99 11.50 40.67
C THR A 437 -7.92 12.30 41.42
N GLN A 438 -7.18 13.19 40.77
CA GLN A 438 -6.16 14.04 41.40
C GLN A 438 -6.32 15.53 41.05
N SER A 439 -7.47 16.13 41.37
CA SER A 439 -7.54 17.59 41.52
C SER A 439 -8.61 18.02 42.51
N SER A 440 -8.27 18.02 43.81
CA SER A 440 -9.01 18.74 44.84
C SER A 440 -8.01 19.52 45.72
N GLY A 441 -7.93 20.85 45.54
CA GLY A 441 -7.11 21.76 46.35
C GLY A 441 -6.86 23.13 45.69
N ILE A 442 -7.71 24.11 46.03
CA ILE A 442 -7.78 25.56 45.67
C ILE A 442 -6.72 26.39 46.50
N PRO A 443 -6.37 27.71 46.30
CA PRO A 443 -6.88 28.81 45.41
C PRO A 443 -5.88 29.74 44.63
N ALA A 444 -6.43 30.30 43.54
CA ALA A 444 -6.44 31.69 43.00
C ALA A 444 -5.36 32.77 43.27
N CYS A 445 -4.86 33.38 42.18
CA CYS A 445 -4.79 34.85 41.88
C CYS A 445 -4.41 35.06 40.39
N GLY A 446 -5.31 35.44 39.47
CA GLY A 446 -5.50 36.80 38.87
C GLY A 446 -4.26 37.32 38.10
N LYS A 447 -4.25 37.69 36.81
CA LYS A 447 -5.25 38.19 35.84
C LYS A 447 -4.75 38.01 34.38
N ASP A 448 -5.71 37.79 33.48
CA ASP A 448 -5.84 38.18 32.06
C ASP A 448 -4.59 38.43 31.17
N VAL A 449 -4.42 37.57 30.15
CA VAL A 449 -4.45 37.98 28.74
C VAL A 449 -5.19 36.90 27.93
N SER A 450 -6.36 37.27 27.40
CA SER A 450 -7.11 36.47 26.43
C SER A 450 -6.44 36.49 25.06
N SER A 451 -6.41 35.33 24.40
CA SER A 451 -6.92 35.08 23.03
C SER A 451 -6.04 34.14 22.20
N THR A 452 -6.72 33.15 21.63
CA THR A 452 -6.37 32.33 20.45
C THR A 452 -5.25 31.29 20.57
N LEU A 453 -5.62 30.09 21.06
CA LEU A 453 -5.07 28.80 20.62
C LEU A 453 -6.22 27.87 20.25
N ASN A 454 -6.35 27.62 18.94
CA ASN A 454 -6.71 26.35 18.29
C ASN A 454 -7.17 26.61 16.86
N PRO A 455 -6.37 26.20 15.85
CA PRO A 455 -6.91 25.69 14.61
C PRO A 455 -6.79 24.17 14.61
N GLU A 456 -7.93 23.50 14.50
CA GLU A 456 -8.06 22.09 14.12
C GLU A 456 -7.40 21.90 12.74
N PHE A 457 -6.40 21.01 12.64
CA PHE A 457 -5.70 20.68 11.40
C PHE A 457 -6.57 19.79 10.48
N ASN A 458 -6.92 20.33 9.30
CA ASN A 458 -7.64 19.64 8.23
C ASN A 458 -6.64 18.97 7.25
N LEU A 459 -6.64 17.65 7.19
CA LEU A 459 -5.82 16.81 6.29
C LEU A 459 -6.55 16.43 4.99
N SER A 460 -7.08 17.40 4.23
CA SER A 460 -7.74 17.12 2.94
C SER A 460 -7.39 18.16 1.88
N ASN A 461 -6.20 18.03 1.28
CA ASN A 461 -5.93 18.43 -0.11
C ASN A 461 -4.46 18.19 -0.45
N THR A 462 -4.14 17.05 -1.06
CA THR A 462 -3.13 16.93 -2.12
C THR A 462 -3.20 15.51 -2.71
N ASN A 463 -2.92 15.39 -4.00
CA ASN A 463 -2.78 14.12 -4.73
C ASN A 463 -1.45 13.42 -4.35
N THR A 464 -1.14 13.33 -3.05
CA THR A 464 0.17 12.98 -2.44
C THR A 464 0.25 11.56 -1.88
N ASN A 465 -0.74 10.70 -2.17
CA ASN A 465 -0.88 9.39 -1.51
C ASN A 465 -0.49 8.17 -2.35
N ALA A 466 -0.05 8.33 -3.60
CA ALA A 466 0.49 7.22 -4.40
C ALA A 466 2.02 7.19 -4.33
N LEU A 467 2.59 6.03 -3.95
CA LEU A 467 4.04 5.78 -3.99
C LEU A 467 4.52 5.81 -5.44
N ARG A 468 5.41 6.74 -5.78
CA ARG A 468 6.02 6.79 -7.12
C ARG A 468 7.09 5.71 -7.28
N GLU A 469 7.30 5.23 -8.51
CA GLU A 469 8.29 4.19 -8.79
C GLU A 469 9.71 4.61 -8.38
N ASN A 470 10.11 5.85 -8.67
CA ASN A 470 11.41 6.37 -8.25
C ASN A 470 11.55 6.42 -6.72
N GLU A 471 10.50 6.80 -6.00
CA GLU A 471 10.49 6.80 -4.54
C GLU A 471 10.63 5.38 -3.97
N MET A 472 10.00 4.39 -4.60
CA MET A 472 10.17 2.99 -4.21
C MET A 472 11.65 2.58 -4.30
N PHE A 473 12.33 2.86 -5.42
CA PHE A 473 13.75 2.54 -5.58
C PHE A 473 14.65 3.32 -4.59
N GLN A 474 14.40 4.62 -4.43
CA GLN A 474 15.24 5.51 -3.64
C GLN A 474 15.13 5.24 -2.13
N TYR A 475 13.92 5.00 -1.62
CA TYR A 475 13.67 4.89 -0.18
C TYR A 475 13.64 3.44 0.34
N ARG A 476 13.61 2.43 -0.54
CA ARG A 476 13.68 1.03 -0.09
C ARG A 476 15.04 0.70 0.52
N LYS A 477 15.10 -0.35 1.32
CA LYS A 477 16.35 -0.91 1.85
C LYS A 477 17.22 -1.37 0.68
N HIS A 478 18.43 -0.80 0.56
CA HIS A 478 19.36 -1.17 -0.50
C HIS A 478 20.20 -2.37 -0.05
N ARG A 479 19.97 -3.53 -0.66
CA ARG A 479 20.76 -4.75 -0.45
C ARG A 479 21.48 -5.03 -1.75
N GLY A 480 22.74 -4.63 -1.81
CA GLY A 480 23.42 -4.51 -3.08
C GLY A 480 24.83 -5.06 -3.12
N VAL A 481 25.42 -4.90 -4.30
CA VAL A 481 26.78 -5.32 -4.60
C VAL A 481 27.43 -4.28 -5.51
N ASN A 482 28.73 -4.10 -5.36
CA ASN A 482 29.53 -3.28 -6.26
C ASN A 482 29.86 -4.06 -7.53
N LEU A 483 29.75 -3.41 -8.69
CA LEU A 483 30.25 -3.92 -9.96
C LEU A 483 31.68 -3.42 -10.18
N GLY A 484 32.55 -3.73 -9.22
CA GLY A 484 33.96 -3.33 -9.22
C GLY A 484 34.73 -3.91 -10.41
N SER A 485 35.71 -3.15 -10.89
CA SER A 485 36.45 -3.47 -12.12
C SER A 485 35.59 -3.69 -13.35
N TRP A 486 34.35 -3.20 -13.38
CA TRP A 486 33.60 -3.14 -14.63
C TRP A 486 34.08 -1.99 -15.49
N PHE A 487 33.85 -0.74 -15.06
CA PHE A 487 34.28 0.44 -15.81
C PHE A 487 35.61 1.00 -15.30
N VAL A 488 35.73 1.25 -13.98
CA VAL A 488 36.99 1.67 -13.35
C VAL A 488 37.75 0.45 -12.93
N LEU A 489 38.95 0.27 -13.47
CA LEU A 489 39.70 -0.99 -13.36
C LEU A 489 40.61 -1.02 -12.14
N GLU A 490 40.60 -2.16 -11.46
CA GLU A 490 41.56 -2.50 -10.43
C GLU A 490 42.19 -3.84 -10.75
N ARG A 491 43.50 -3.81 -10.91
CA ARG A 491 44.27 -4.96 -11.35
C ARG A 491 44.14 -6.19 -10.44
N TRP A 492 44.00 -5.99 -9.13
CA TRP A 492 43.85 -7.08 -8.17
C TRP A 492 42.50 -7.83 -8.25
N ILE A 493 41.49 -7.22 -8.90
CA ILE A 493 40.18 -7.83 -9.18
C ILE A 493 40.20 -8.52 -10.55
N THR A 494 40.80 -7.87 -11.55
CA THR A 494 40.94 -8.39 -12.93
C THR A 494 42.27 -7.98 -13.52
N GLU A 495 43.08 -8.98 -13.88
CA GLU A 495 44.43 -8.82 -14.41
C GLU A 495 44.38 -8.68 -15.94
N HIS A 496 43.43 -9.34 -16.61
CA HIS A 496 43.40 -9.48 -18.06
C HIS A 496 43.52 -8.16 -18.85
N PRO A 497 42.83 -7.05 -18.49
CA PRO A 497 43.01 -5.76 -19.18
C PRO A 497 44.44 -5.19 -19.09
N PHE A 498 45.19 -5.55 -18.05
CA PHE A 498 46.52 -5.02 -17.76
C PHE A 498 47.65 -5.84 -18.35
N VAL A 499 47.42 -7.12 -18.69
CA VAL A 499 48.46 -8.02 -19.26
C VAL A 499 49.18 -7.40 -20.45
N GLN A 500 48.47 -6.61 -21.26
CA GLN A 500 49.04 -5.97 -22.45
C GLN A 500 49.90 -4.73 -22.12
N THR A 501 49.78 -4.19 -20.90
CA THR A 501 50.58 -3.05 -20.41
C THR A 501 51.93 -3.49 -19.84
N ASP A 502 52.09 -4.79 -19.56
CA ASP A 502 53.30 -5.31 -18.95
C ASP A 502 54.42 -5.40 -19.99
N THR A 503 55.40 -4.51 -19.85
CA THR A 503 56.63 -4.56 -20.64
C THR A 503 57.82 -4.66 -19.72
N ALA A 504 58.94 -5.23 -20.20
CA ALA A 504 60.18 -5.27 -19.42
C ALA A 504 60.76 -3.87 -19.11
N ALA A 505 60.24 -2.81 -19.75
CA ALA A 505 60.75 -1.44 -19.66
C ALA A 505 59.91 -0.51 -18.77
N THR A 506 58.70 -0.90 -18.36
CA THR A 506 57.80 -0.08 -17.54
C THR A 506 57.23 -0.87 -16.37
N PRO A 507 56.97 -0.23 -15.22
CA PRO A 507 56.22 -0.87 -14.15
C PRO A 507 54.88 -1.42 -14.67
N PRO A 508 54.40 -2.55 -14.13
CA PRO A 508 53.10 -3.11 -14.51
C PRO A 508 51.98 -2.08 -14.28
N GLY A 509 51.15 -1.81 -15.30
CA GLY A 509 50.07 -0.83 -15.20
C GLY A 509 49.09 -1.19 -14.09
N GLN A 510 48.59 -0.21 -13.34
CA GLN A 510 47.67 -0.42 -12.22
C GLN A 510 46.35 0.34 -12.37
N SER A 511 46.24 1.24 -13.36
CA SER A 511 45.09 2.12 -13.55
C SER A 511 44.61 2.19 -15.00
N ASP A 512 43.38 2.68 -15.19
CA ASP A 512 42.77 2.95 -16.49
C ASP A 512 43.66 3.82 -17.41
N LEU A 513 44.35 4.81 -16.84
CA LEU A 513 45.26 5.67 -17.58
C LEU A 513 46.51 4.94 -18.07
N ASP A 514 47.01 3.96 -17.32
CA ASP A 514 48.20 3.18 -17.71
C ASP A 514 47.92 2.31 -18.94
N ILE A 515 46.71 1.76 -19.05
CA ILE A 515 46.26 1.01 -20.23
C ILE A 515 46.32 1.89 -21.48
N CYS A 516 45.95 3.17 -21.35
CA CYS A 516 45.99 4.12 -22.45
C CYS A 516 47.41 4.58 -22.79
N ARG A 517 48.26 4.75 -21.76
CA ARG A 517 49.65 5.21 -21.91
C ARG A 517 50.61 4.15 -22.45
N ALA A 518 50.24 2.87 -22.40
CA ALA A 518 51.06 1.77 -22.91
C ALA A 518 51.43 1.90 -24.40
N GLY A 519 50.69 2.71 -25.19
CA GLY A 519 51.13 3.35 -26.45
C GLY A 519 51.56 2.41 -27.59
N GLY A 520 50.89 2.49 -28.75
CA GLY A 520 51.39 1.99 -30.06
C GLY A 520 51.59 0.46 -30.22
N SER A 521 51.61 -0.30 -29.14
CA SER A 521 51.71 -1.77 -29.11
C SER A 521 50.39 -2.46 -28.74
N VAL A 522 49.40 -1.69 -28.27
CA VAL A 522 48.11 -2.15 -27.73
C VAL A 522 46.98 -1.25 -28.23
N ASN A 523 45.90 -1.86 -28.69
CA ASN A 523 44.65 -1.16 -28.99
C ASN A 523 43.82 -1.01 -27.71
N ALA A 524 44.13 0.00 -26.88
CA ALA A 524 43.48 0.23 -25.58
C ALA A 524 41.95 0.27 -25.68
N LYS A 525 41.42 0.84 -26.77
CA LYS A 525 39.97 0.86 -27.04
C LYS A 525 39.40 -0.55 -27.15
N GLU A 526 40.02 -1.41 -27.96
CA GLU A 526 39.54 -2.78 -28.15
C GLU A 526 39.65 -3.61 -26.87
N VAL A 527 40.73 -3.43 -26.10
CA VAL A 527 40.89 -4.08 -24.79
C VAL A 527 39.76 -3.71 -23.84
N LEU A 528 39.51 -2.40 -23.69
CA LEU A 528 38.50 -1.88 -22.78
C LEU A 528 37.08 -2.20 -23.23
N GLU A 529 36.75 -2.05 -24.52
CA GLU A 529 35.42 -2.40 -25.05
C GLU A 529 35.14 -3.90 -24.90
N LYS A 530 36.12 -4.76 -25.20
CA LYS A 530 36.00 -6.21 -24.98
C LYS A 530 35.80 -6.54 -23.51
N HIS A 531 36.48 -5.84 -22.61
CA HIS A 531 36.31 -6.02 -21.17
C HIS A 531 34.93 -5.54 -20.70
N TRP A 532 34.50 -4.34 -21.06
CA TRP A 532 33.20 -3.80 -20.67
C TRP A 532 32.03 -4.67 -21.16
N ASP A 533 32.13 -5.20 -22.38
CA ASP A 533 31.13 -6.12 -22.95
C ASP A 533 31.23 -7.54 -22.38
N GLY A 534 32.39 -7.90 -21.83
CA GLY A 534 32.74 -9.24 -21.37
C GLY A 534 32.57 -9.47 -19.86
N TRP A 535 32.64 -8.40 -19.08
CA TRP A 535 32.80 -8.49 -17.63
C TRP A 535 31.49 -8.74 -16.92
N ILE A 536 30.42 -7.99 -17.19
CA ILE A 536 29.09 -8.22 -16.59
C ILE A 536 28.09 -8.59 -17.70
N MET A 537 27.61 -9.84 -17.64
CA MET A 537 26.72 -10.45 -18.63
C MET A 537 25.29 -10.63 -18.09
N ASP A 538 24.37 -11.03 -18.96
CA ASP A 538 22.97 -11.26 -18.61
C ASP A 538 22.76 -12.30 -17.49
N GLU A 539 23.63 -13.31 -17.44
CA GLU A 539 23.62 -14.32 -16.38
C GLU A 539 24.01 -13.72 -15.02
N ASP A 540 24.92 -12.74 -15.01
CA ASP A 540 25.35 -12.06 -13.79
C ASP A 540 24.19 -11.23 -13.21
N TRP A 541 23.51 -10.46 -14.06
CA TRP A 541 22.31 -9.70 -13.67
C TRP A 541 21.20 -10.59 -13.12
N THR A 542 20.97 -11.72 -13.78
CA THR A 542 19.99 -12.71 -13.34
C THR A 542 20.37 -13.30 -11.99
N TRP A 543 21.66 -13.62 -11.78
CA TRP A 543 22.16 -14.14 -10.51
C TRP A 543 22.00 -13.13 -9.37
N ILE A 544 22.33 -11.86 -9.61
CA ILE A 544 22.17 -10.77 -8.64
C ILE A 544 20.73 -10.71 -8.12
N ALA A 545 19.75 -10.70 -9.04
CA ALA A 545 18.33 -10.73 -8.67
C ALA A 545 17.92 -12.03 -7.94
N GLN A 546 18.47 -13.19 -8.33
CA GLN A 546 18.13 -14.49 -7.74
C GLN A 546 18.59 -14.66 -6.30
N VAL A 547 19.75 -14.08 -5.95
CA VAL A 547 20.30 -14.06 -4.59
C VAL A 547 19.54 -13.06 -3.69
N GLY A 548 18.62 -12.28 -4.26
CA GLY A 548 17.81 -11.32 -3.52
C GLY A 548 18.44 -9.94 -3.37
N LEU A 549 19.50 -9.66 -4.14
CA LEU A 549 20.04 -8.31 -4.22
C LEU A 549 19.08 -7.44 -5.04
N ASN A 550 18.83 -6.24 -4.54
CA ASN A 550 17.91 -5.28 -5.14
C ASN A 550 18.60 -3.99 -5.59
N ALA A 551 19.92 -3.86 -5.38
CA ALA A 551 20.67 -2.69 -5.81
C ALA A 551 22.06 -3.06 -6.31
N VAL A 552 22.62 -2.22 -7.19
CA VAL A 552 24.03 -2.27 -7.59
C VAL A 552 24.67 -0.89 -7.48
N ARG A 553 25.93 -0.85 -7.08
CA ARG A 553 26.79 0.34 -7.15
C ARG A 553 27.73 0.16 -8.33
N ILE A 554 27.77 1.14 -9.23
CA ILE A 554 28.57 1.11 -10.46
C ILE A 554 29.63 2.22 -10.38
N PRO A 555 30.89 1.86 -10.06
CA PRO A 555 32.02 2.78 -10.12
C PRO A 555 32.25 3.29 -11.55
N ILE A 556 32.26 4.60 -11.74
CA ILE A 556 32.58 5.27 -13.01
C ILE A 556 33.60 6.39 -12.81
N GLY A 557 34.61 6.46 -13.67
CA GLY A 557 35.44 7.64 -13.80
C GLY A 557 34.82 8.75 -14.65
N TYR A 558 35.20 10.01 -14.39
CA TYR A 558 34.73 11.17 -15.16
C TYR A 558 34.92 11.01 -16.67
N TYR A 559 35.99 10.30 -17.07
CA TYR A 559 36.34 10.08 -18.47
C TYR A 559 35.36 9.15 -19.20
N HIS A 560 34.58 8.32 -18.50
CA HIS A 560 33.50 7.53 -19.09
C HIS A 560 32.32 8.39 -19.56
N LEU A 561 32.17 9.61 -19.02
CA LEU A 561 31.10 10.54 -19.40
C LEU A 561 31.38 11.28 -20.71
N CYS A 562 32.56 11.09 -21.31
CA CYS A 562 32.95 11.84 -22.50
C CYS A 562 32.08 11.54 -23.72
N GLY A 563 31.42 10.38 -23.77
CA GLY A 563 30.40 10.06 -24.78
C GLY A 563 29.15 10.92 -24.66
N ALA A 564 28.80 11.39 -23.46
CA ALA A 564 27.71 12.34 -23.22
C ALA A 564 28.13 13.77 -23.55
N ASP A 565 29.31 14.16 -23.07
CA ASP A 565 29.89 15.49 -23.28
C ASP A 565 31.42 15.40 -23.31
N LYS A 566 32.01 15.67 -24.47
CA LYS A 566 33.47 15.68 -24.64
C LYS A 566 34.18 16.69 -23.72
N GLY A 567 33.48 17.76 -23.31
CA GLY A 567 33.99 18.81 -22.44
C GLY A 567 34.46 18.31 -21.07
N VAL A 568 33.95 17.16 -20.59
CA VAL A 568 34.40 16.57 -19.31
C VAL A 568 35.89 16.22 -19.30
N LEU A 569 36.51 16.03 -20.47
CA LEU A 569 37.93 15.70 -20.58
C LEU A 569 38.83 16.93 -20.68
N GLN A 570 38.29 18.13 -20.91
CA GLN A 570 39.07 19.33 -21.16
C GLN A 570 40.07 19.57 -20.02
N GLY A 571 41.33 19.84 -20.35
CA GLY A 571 42.38 20.16 -19.38
C GLY A 571 42.78 19.00 -18.46
N THR A 572 42.47 17.76 -18.82
CA THR A 572 42.75 16.57 -18.00
C THR A 572 43.72 15.60 -18.68
N GLU A 573 44.30 14.67 -17.91
CA GLU A 573 45.19 13.63 -18.45
C GLU A 573 44.49 12.68 -19.44
N PHE A 574 43.16 12.63 -19.41
CA PHE A 574 42.35 11.80 -20.29
C PHE A 574 41.91 12.52 -21.58
N GLU A 575 42.20 13.81 -21.74
CA GLU A 575 41.86 14.59 -22.96
C GLU A 575 42.27 13.92 -24.28
N PRO A 576 43.47 13.31 -24.40
CA PRO A 576 43.89 12.63 -25.63
C PRO A 576 43.11 11.33 -25.94
N TYR A 577 42.38 10.77 -24.98
CA TYR A 577 41.80 9.42 -25.05
C TYR A 577 40.28 9.42 -25.23
N PHE A 578 39.70 10.49 -25.76
CA PHE A 578 38.27 10.58 -26.07
C PHE A 578 37.75 9.37 -26.85
N ASP A 579 38.45 8.96 -27.92
CA ASP A 579 38.00 7.86 -28.77
C ASP A 579 38.08 6.48 -28.10
N VAL A 580 38.87 6.35 -27.03
CA VAL A 580 38.98 5.14 -26.22
C VAL A 580 37.77 5.01 -25.29
N TYR A 581 37.37 6.10 -24.63
CA TYR A 581 36.36 6.05 -23.56
C TYR A 581 34.94 6.45 -23.97
N LYS A 582 34.74 7.10 -25.13
CA LYS A 582 33.39 7.57 -25.54
C LYS A 582 32.34 6.45 -25.58
N GLY A 583 32.75 5.22 -25.87
CA GLY A 583 31.87 4.04 -25.94
C GLY A 583 31.41 3.51 -24.57
N ALA A 584 32.00 3.96 -23.47
CA ALA A 584 31.60 3.53 -22.13
C ALA A 584 30.23 4.10 -21.74
N TRP A 585 29.90 5.33 -22.17
CA TRP A 585 28.65 5.99 -21.80
C TRP A 585 27.40 5.21 -22.21
N ASP A 586 27.35 4.73 -23.46
CA ASP A 586 26.22 3.92 -23.94
C ASP A 586 26.08 2.61 -23.16
N ARG A 587 27.20 2.01 -22.74
CA ARG A 587 27.22 0.79 -21.93
C ARG A 587 26.71 1.04 -20.51
N ILE A 588 27.08 2.16 -19.91
CA ILE A 588 26.54 2.61 -18.62
C ILE A 588 25.02 2.80 -18.74
N ILE A 589 24.51 3.48 -19.77
CA ILE A 589 23.07 3.64 -19.96
C ILE A 589 22.38 2.28 -20.15
N ASN A 590 22.95 1.37 -20.94
CA ASN A 590 22.41 0.03 -21.12
C ASN A 590 22.37 -0.76 -19.81
N SER A 591 23.35 -0.58 -18.91
CA SER A 591 23.30 -1.18 -17.58
C SER A 591 22.15 -0.64 -16.72
N LEU A 592 21.81 0.65 -16.83
CA LEU A 592 20.68 1.24 -16.12
C LEU A 592 19.35 0.61 -16.60
N ARG A 593 19.21 0.43 -17.92
CA ARG A 593 18.05 -0.24 -18.53
C ARG A 593 17.94 -1.69 -18.07
N LYS A 594 19.04 -2.45 -18.13
CA LYS A 594 19.07 -3.85 -17.72
C LYS A 594 18.73 -4.02 -16.24
N ALA A 595 19.29 -3.17 -15.38
CA ALA A 595 18.94 -3.15 -13.97
C ALA A 595 17.45 -2.86 -13.77
N LYS A 596 16.86 -1.92 -14.52
CA LYS A 596 15.43 -1.59 -14.44
C LYS A 596 14.55 -2.78 -14.78
N GLU A 597 14.85 -3.50 -15.86
CA GLU A 597 14.10 -4.69 -16.30
C GLU A 597 13.99 -5.75 -15.20
N LEU A 598 15.00 -5.83 -14.33
CA LEU A 598 15.08 -6.78 -13.22
C LEU A 598 14.65 -6.18 -11.87
N GLY A 599 14.16 -4.93 -11.85
CA GLY A 599 13.77 -4.25 -10.62
C GLY A 599 14.94 -3.93 -9.70
N ILE A 600 16.15 -3.77 -10.25
CA ILE A 600 17.39 -3.44 -9.54
C ILE A 600 17.63 -1.92 -9.59
N GLY A 601 17.90 -1.33 -8.42
CA GLY A 601 18.28 0.07 -8.28
C GLY A 601 19.76 0.28 -8.57
N VAL A 602 20.13 1.42 -9.18
CA VAL A 602 21.53 1.73 -9.51
C VAL A 602 22.01 3.00 -8.83
N LEU A 603 23.07 2.86 -8.04
CA LEU A 603 23.90 3.96 -7.54
C LEU A 603 25.07 4.14 -8.52
N LEU A 604 25.16 5.31 -9.15
CA LEU A 604 26.32 5.67 -9.97
C LEU A 604 27.32 6.41 -9.11
N ASP A 605 28.52 5.86 -9.00
CA ASP A 605 29.56 6.41 -8.15
C ASP A 605 30.66 7.06 -8.98
N LEU A 606 30.94 8.35 -8.74
CA LEU A 606 32.10 9.02 -9.32
C LEU A 606 33.38 8.55 -8.61
N HIS A 607 33.89 7.41 -9.06
CA HIS A 607 35.01 6.72 -8.47
C HIS A 607 36.37 7.36 -8.80
N ALA A 608 36.44 8.10 -9.92
CA ALA A 608 37.64 8.79 -10.37
C ALA A 608 37.33 10.22 -10.81
N ALA A 609 37.99 11.20 -10.19
CA ALA A 609 37.87 12.62 -10.51
C ALA A 609 39.15 13.20 -11.18
N PRO A 610 39.04 14.29 -11.96
CA PRO A 610 40.19 14.99 -12.52
C PRO A 610 41.28 15.30 -11.49
N GLY A 611 42.50 14.87 -11.79
CA GLY A 611 43.66 15.07 -10.93
C GLY A 611 43.76 14.14 -9.72
N SER A 612 42.88 13.13 -9.61
CA SER A 612 42.80 12.17 -8.52
C SER A 612 42.47 12.75 -7.15
N GLN A 613 41.45 12.19 -6.49
CA GLN A 613 41.03 12.58 -5.14
C GLN A 613 41.78 11.85 -4.01
N ASN A 614 42.52 10.79 -4.34
CA ASN A 614 43.34 10.01 -3.41
C ASN A 614 44.61 9.48 -4.13
N ALA A 615 45.48 8.74 -3.45
CA ALA A 615 46.76 8.28 -4.03
C ALA A 615 46.69 6.88 -4.66
N PHE A 616 45.51 6.26 -4.74
CA PHE A 616 45.32 4.87 -5.11
C PHE A 616 44.93 4.73 -6.58
N PRO A 617 45.38 3.67 -7.29
CA PRO A 617 45.13 3.50 -8.74
C PRO A 617 43.65 3.48 -9.14
N HIS A 618 42.76 3.08 -8.23
CA HIS A 618 41.31 3.06 -8.45
C HIS A 618 40.70 4.45 -8.71
N SER A 619 41.45 5.55 -8.51
CA SER A 619 41.06 6.90 -8.94
C SER A 619 41.34 7.15 -10.43
N GLY A 620 41.65 6.09 -11.18
CA GLY A 620 41.89 6.10 -12.62
C GLY A 620 43.33 6.43 -13.02
N THR A 621 44.23 6.70 -12.07
CA THR A 621 45.64 7.01 -12.35
C THR A 621 46.57 6.43 -11.30
N SER A 622 47.70 5.87 -11.73
CA SER A 622 48.79 5.43 -10.85
C SER A 622 49.67 6.58 -10.34
N ASN A 623 49.25 7.83 -10.57
CA ASN A 623 49.93 8.99 -10.01
C ASN A 623 49.66 9.12 -8.50
N HIS A 624 50.67 8.86 -7.68
CA HIS A 624 50.58 8.96 -6.21
C HIS A 624 50.58 10.39 -5.65
N HIS A 625 50.53 11.41 -6.52
CA HIS A 625 50.43 12.82 -6.12
C HIS A 625 49.09 13.42 -6.55
N PRO A 626 48.00 13.14 -5.82
CA PRO A 626 46.69 13.71 -6.11
C PRO A 626 46.72 15.24 -6.07
N SER A 627 46.06 15.85 -7.05
CA SER A 627 45.99 17.30 -7.24
C SER A 627 44.56 17.84 -7.17
N PHE A 628 43.55 16.98 -6.98
CA PHE A 628 42.15 17.41 -6.90
C PHE A 628 41.95 18.51 -5.85
N PHE A 629 42.40 18.29 -4.61
CA PHE A 629 42.18 19.24 -3.51
C PHE A 629 43.09 20.48 -3.57
N THR A 630 44.18 20.44 -4.32
CA THR A 630 45.11 21.58 -4.49
C THR A 630 44.78 22.41 -5.74
N SER A 631 44.05 21.84 -6.71
CA SER A 631 43.63 22.50 -7.94
C SER A 631 42.17 22.98 -7.88
N LYS A 632 41.99 24.30 -7.82
CA LYS A 632 40.65 24.92 -7.96
C LYS A 632 39.99 24.59 -9.30
N TYR A 633 40.79 24.34 -10.34
CA TYR A 633 40.28 23.93 -11.64
C TYR A 633 39.65 22.54 -11.53
N ASN A 634 40.37 21.55 -11.01
CA ASN A 634 39.87 20.18 -10.87
C ASN A 634 38.59 20.11 -10.04
N GLN A 635 38.53 20.82 -8.90
CA GLN A 635 37.34 20.90 -8.06
C GLN A 635 36.12 21.49 -8.79
N ARG A 636 36.30 22.60 -9.52
CA ARG A 636 35.21 23.23 -10.28
C ARG A 636 34.79 22.38 -11.48
N HIS A 637 35.76 21.80 -12.18
CA HIS A 637 35.53 20.95 -13.33
C HIS A 637 34.76 19.70 -12.94
N THR A 638 35.09 19.10 -11.79
CA THR A 638 34.34 17.96 -11.24
C THR A 638 32.89 18.31 -10.92
N ILE A 639 32.61 19.51 -10.42
CA ILE A 639 31.23 19.97 -10.24
C ILE A 639 30.51 20.10 -11.60
N CYS A 640 31.19 20.57 -12.66
CA CYS A 640 30.62 20.58 -14.01
C CYS A 640 30.36 19.16 -14.54
N ILE A 641 31.28 18.23 -14.31
CA ILE A 641 31.13 16.81 -14.65
C ILE A 641 29.91 16.20 -13.96
N LEU A 642 29.76 16.44 -12.66
CA LEU A 642 28.60 15.97 -11.88
C LEU A 642 27.29 16.59 -12.40
N LYS A 643 27.29 17.86 -12.82
CA LYS A 643 26.13 18.47 -13.48
C LYS A 643 25.77 17.77 -14.78
N THR A 644 26.76 17.48 -15.63
CA THR A 644 26.56 16.74 -16.88
C THR A 644 25.97 15.36 -16.58
N LEU A 645 26.50 14.64 -15.58
CA LEU A 645 25.97 13.36 -15.14
C LEU A 645 24.50 13.48 -14.71
N VAL A 646 24.19 14.34 -13.73
CA VAL A 646 22.83 14.53 -13.21
C VAL A 646 21.87 14.95 -14.32
N GLN A 647 22.24 15.88 -15.18
CA GLN A 647 21.37 16.33 -16.26
C GLN A 647 21.10 15.21 -17.28
N SER A 648 22.09 14.38 -17.58
CA SER A 648 21.91 13.23 -18.46
C SER A 648 20.99 12.19 -17.82
N LEU A 649 21.18 11.89 -16.53
CA LEU A 649 20.31 10.97 -15.78
C LEU A 649 18.88 11.48 -15.65
N CYS A 650 18.70 12.78 -15.38
CA CYS A 650 17.37 13.43 -15.40
C CYS A 650 16.72 13.27 -16.77
N THR A 651 17.46 13.51 -17.86
CA THR A 651 16.94 13.37 -19.22
C THR A 651 16.47 11.93 -19.48
N LEU A 652 17.27 10.93 -19.09
CA LEU A 652 16.91 9.52 -19.22
C LEU A 652 15.71 9.13 -18.35
N SER A 653 15.64 9.64 -17.11
CA SER A 653 14.51 9.41 -16.21
C SER A 653 13.19 9.96 -16.81
N HIS A 654 13.22 11.11 -17.49
CA HIS A 654 12.04 11.68 -18.14
C HIS A 654 11.72 11.03 -19.49
N ALA A 655 12.73 10.77 -20.33
CA ALA A 655 12.53 10.29 -21.69
C ALA A 655 12.28 8.78 -21.77
N GLU A 656 12.90 7.99 -20.88
CA GLU A 656 12.89 6.52 -20.90
C GLU A 656 12.29 5.92 -19.61
N SER A 657 11.75 6.77 -18.73
CA SER A 657 11.21 6.36 -17.43
C SER A 657 12.22 5.60 -16.57
N LEU A 658 13.53 5.89 -16.67
CA LEU A 658 14.58 5.22 -15.86
C LEU A 658 14.53 5.67 -14.39
N HIS A 659 13.50 5.21 -13.69
CA HIS A 659 13.20 5.55 -12.30
C HIS A 659 13.99 4.71 -11.28
N ASN A 660 14.78 3.74 -11.73
CA ASN A 660 15.61 2.88 -10.89
C ASN A 660 16.97 3.50 -10.48
N ILE A 661 17.20 4.77 -10.79
CA ILE A 661 18.40 5.50 -10.35
C ILE A 661 18.20 5.88 -8.87
N ILE A 662 18.93 5.22 -7.97
CA ILE A 662 18.79 5.40 -6.52
C ILE A 662 19.63 6.55 -5.97
N GLY A 663 20.63 7.00 -6.73
CA GLY A 663 21.45 8.14 -6.37
C GLY A 663 22.70 8.28 -7.24
N ILE A 664 23.44 9.34 -6.96
CA ILE A 664 24.80 9.53 -7.43
C ILE A 664 25.73 9.76 -6.25
N GLU A 665 26.92 9.15 -6.26
CA GLU A 665 27.98 9.47 -5.30
C GLU A 665 28.89 10.54 -5.89
N LEU A 666 29.11 11.62 -5.12
CA LEU A 666 29.84 12.76 -5.63
C LEU A 666 31.33 12.49 -5.82
N LEU A 667 31.90 11.65 -4.94
CA LEU A 667 33.33 11.38 -4.91
C LEU A 667 33.63 10.18 -4.00
N ASN A 668 34.13 9.09 -4.59
CA ASN A 668 34.60 7.92 -3.85
C ASN A 668 35.89 8.20 -3.07
N GLU A 669 35.98 7.66 -1.84
CA GLU A 669 37.16 7.69 -0.96
C GLU A 669 38.07 8.92 -1.09
N PRO A 670 37.55 10.14 -0.82
CA PRO A 670 38.38 11.33 -0.91
C PRO A 670 39.49 11.31 0.15
N ASP A 671 40.67 11.83 -0.16
CA ASP A 671 41.76 12.05 0.80
C ASP A 671 42.10 13.55 0.91
N PRO A 672 41.26 14.34 1.58
CA PRO A 672 41.44 15.78 1.65
C PRO A 672 42.54 16.17 2.65
N PRO A 673 43.23 17.31 2.43
CA PRO A 673 44.21 17.82 3.39
C PRO A 673 43.58 18.23 4.74
N SER A 674 42.25 18.43 4.78
CA SER A 674 41.47 18.61 6.01
C SER A 674 39.97 18.45 5.73
N ASP A 675 39.20 18.08 6.75
CA ASP A 675 37.73 17.98 6.67
C ASP A 675 37.08 19.26 6.12
N ALA A 676 37.60 20.43 6.51
CA ALA A 676 37.07 21.73 6.08
C ALA A 676 37.14 21.94 4.56
N VAL A 677 38.16 21.39 3.89
CA VAL A 677 38.31 21.50 2.43
C VAL A 677 37.26 20.64 1.74
N LEU A 678 37.08 19.40 2.17
CA LEU A 678 36.09 18.49 1.59
C LEU A 678 34.67 18.98 1.85
N MET A 679 34.34 19.34 3.09
CA MET A 679 33.02 19.88 3.44
C MET A 679 32.68 21.12 2.64
N ARG A 680 33.64 22.04 2.42
CA ARG A 680 33.45 23.21 1.57
C ARG A 680 33.15 22.83 0.13
N TRP A 681 33.87 21.83 -0.41
CA TRP A 681 33.63 21.36 -1.76
C TRP A 681 32.27 20.66 -1.90
N TYR A 682 31.89 19.81 -0.94
CA TYR A 682 30.56 19.19 -0.89
C TYR A 682 29.44 20.22 -0.85
N LEU A 683 29.53 21.27 -0.02
CA LEU A 683 28.54 22.34 -0.02
C LEU A 683 28.38 22.98 -1.40
N ASN A 684 29.50 23.32 -2.06
CA ASN A 684 29.47 23.91 -3.40
C ASN A 684 28.86 22.95 -4.44
N ALA A 685 29.19 21.66 -4.35
CA ALA A 685 28.67 20.64 -5.27
C ALA A 685 27.17 20.43 -5.05
N ILE A 686 26.72 20.26 -3.80
CA ILE A 686 25.31 20.11 -3.44
C ILE A 686 24.50 21.33 -3.90
N GLU A 687 24.97 22.55 -3.59
CA GLU A 687 24.32 23.78 -4.05
C GLU A 687 24.19 23.80 -5.58
N ALA A 688 25.27 23.48 -6.27
CA ALA A 688 25.32 23.50 -7.72
C ALA A 688 24.43 22.44 -8.39
N LEU A 689 24.18 21.32 -7.71
CA LEU A 689 23.31 20.23 -8.19
C LEU A 689 21.86 20.38 -7.71
N SER A 690 21.60 21.10 -6.62
CA SER A 690 20.26 21.22 -6.00
C SER A 690 19.19 21.77 -6.96
N VAL A 691 19.59 22.58 -7.95
CA VAL A 691 18.72 23.11 -8.99
C VAL A 691 18.68 22.13 -10.17
N GLY A 692 17.55 21.45 -10.35
CA GLY A 692 17.30 20.60 -11.53
C GLY A 692 17.78 19.15 -11.42
N ASN A 693 18.16 18.67 -10.22
CA ASN A 693 18.54 17.26 -10.01
C ASN A 693 17.38 16.25 -10.12
N GLY A 694 16.15 16.71 -10.39
CA GLY A 694 14.99 15.82 -10.55
C GLY A 694 14.66 14.97 -9.30
N GLY A 695 15.18 15.35 -8.13
CA GLY A 695 15.04 14.57 -6.90
C GLY A 695 15.97 13.35 -6.80
N ILE A 696 17.03 13.26 -7.62
CA ILE A 696 18.05 12.22 -7.50
C ILE A 696 18.82 12.41 -6.17
N PRO A 697 18.90 11.38 -5.29
CA PRO A 697 19.65 11.45 -4.05
C PRO A 697 21.15 11.62 -4.27
N ILE A 698 21.80 12.33 -3.34
CA ILE A 698 23.25 12.61 -3.38
C ILE A 698 23.96 11.82 -2.28
N TYR A 699 24.94 11.01 -2.64
CA TYR A 699 25.78 10.22 -1.74
C TYR A 699 27.12 10.93 -1.53
N LEU A 700 27.60 10.95 -0.28
CA LEU A 700 28.86 11.57 0.13
C LEU A 700 29.77 10.54 0.80
N GLY A 701 30.96 10.31 0.25
CA GLY A 701 32.03 9.56 0.90
C GLY A 701 32.57 10.27 2.13
N GLU A 702 32.87 9.51 3.19
CA GLU A 702 33.09 10.01 4.55
C GLU A 702 34.55 10.02 5.04
N CYS A 703 35.50 9.60 4.19
CA CYS A 703 36.93 9.62 4.49
C CYS A 703 37.31 8.97 5.84
N TRP A 704 36.64 7.89 6.24
CA TRP A 704 36.88 7.16 7.51
C TRP A 704 36.55 7.97 8.78
N ARG A 705 35.68 8.99 8.68
CA ARG A 705 35.30 9.96 9.73
C ARG A 705 33.79 10.06 9.93
N THR A 706 33.11 8.93 10.06
CA THR A 706 31.65 8.79 9.92
C THR A 706 30.86 9.75 10.81
N GLY A 707 31.22 9.86 12.09
CA GLY A 707 30.54 10.77 13.03
C GLY A 707 30.68 12.25 12.66
N VAL A 708 31.84 12.64 12.11
CA VAL A 708 32.12 14.02 11.69
C VAL A 708 31.28 14.39 10.47
N TYR A 709 31.20 13.51 9.47
CA TYR A 709 30.41 13.76 8.27
C TYR A 709 28.90 13.61 8.52
N ALA A 710 28.47 12.74 9.44
CA ALA A 710 27.08 12.71 9.91
C ALA A 710 26.66 14.03 10.59
N ASP A 711 27.55 14.61 11.42
CA ASP A 711 27.31 15.93 12.02
C ASP A 711 27.28 17.05 10.96
N PHE A 712 28.13 16.94 9.93
CA PHE A 712 28.14 17.90 8.82
C PHE A 712 26.85 17.82 8.01
N ILE A 713 26.42 16.63 7.60
CA ILE A 713 25.19 16.43 6.83
C ILE A 713 23.98 16.91 7.64
N SER A 714 23.87 16.51 8.92
CA SER A 714 22.72 16.89 9.73
C SER A 714 22.57 18.40 9.96
N LYS A 715 23.69 19.14 9.97
CA LYS A 715 23.69 20.62 10.10
C LYS A 715 23.44 21.34 8.78
N ASN A 716 23.72 20.70 7.64
CA ASN A 716 23.71 21.32 6.31
C ASN A 716 22.71 20.68 5.35
N SER A 717 21.82 19.81 5.83
CA SER A 717 20.76 19.20 5.03
C SER A 717 19.74 20.26 4.61
N VAL A 718 19.90 20.78 3.41
CA VAL A 718 18.95 21.71 2.77
C VAL A 718 18.58 21.14 1.40
N HIS A 719 17.30 20.86 1.22
CA HIS A 719 16.67 20.39 -0.03
C HIS A 719 17.18 19.04 -0.59
N GLY A 720 16.32 18.01 -0.59
CA GLY A 720 16.62 16.69 -1.16
C GLY A 720 17.23 15.69 -0.16
N MET A 721 17.39 14.44 -0.61
CA MET A 721 17.94 13.35 0.20
C MET A 721 19.46 13.29 0.04
N ILE A 722 20.17 13.46 1.16
CA ILE A 722 21.64 13.30 1.23
C ILE A 722 21.94 12.02 2.00
N VAL A 723 22.77 11.17 1.43
CA VAL A 723 23.15 9.88 1.98
C VAL A 723 24.63 9.90 2.33
N LEU A 724 24.98 9.45 3.53
CA LEU A 724 26.37 9.22 3.91
C LEU A 724 26.77 7.83 3.43
N ASP A 725 27.80 7.76 2.62
CA ASP A 725 28.43 6.50 2.23
C ASP A 725 29.58 6.21 3.20
N HIS A 726 29.52 5.09 3.90
CA HIS A 726 30.56 4.60 4.78
C HIS A 726 31.17 3.29 4.26
N HIS A 727 32.49 3.26 4.15
CA HIS A 727 33.23 2.05 3.80
C HIS A 727 33.66 1.31 5.08
N PHE A 728 33.31 0.04 5.18
CA PHE A 728 33.55 -0.77 6.37
C PHE A 728 34.48 -1.95 6.07
N TYR A 729 35.75 -1.80 6.42
CA TYR A 729 36.77 -2.85 6.30
C TYR A 729 37.49 -3.07 7.64
N ARG A 730 37.81 -4.34 7.94
CA ARG A 730 38.60 -4.73 9.14
C ARG A 730 39.78 -5.62 8.77
N CYS A 731 40.56 -5.22 7.76
CA CYS A 731 41.69 -6.02 7.29
C CYS A 731 42.94 -5.23 6.88
N PHE A 732 42.90 -3.89 6.92
CA PHE A 732 43.96 -3.04 6.37
C PHE A 732 44.86 -2.40 7.43
N THR A 733 44.39 -2.25 8.66
CA THR A 733 45.17 -1.56 9.71
C THR A 733 46.05 -2.52 10.51
N ALA A 734 47.08 -1.98 11.15
CA ALA A 734 47.92 -2.75 12.08
C ALA A 734 47.14 -3.31 13.29
N GLU A 735 46.00 -2.71 13.63
CA GLU A 735 45.08 -3.21 14.66
C GLU A 735 44.27 -4.40 14.13
N ASP A 736 43.71 -4.30 12.92
CA ASP A 736 42.97 -5.39 12.28
C ASP A 736 43.83 -6.66 12.18
N ILE A 737 45.08 -6.51 11.74
CA ILE A 737 46.04 -7.63 11.58
C ILE A 737 46.28 -8.38 12.90
N ARG A 738 46.24 -7.68 14.04
CA ARG A 738 46.48 -8.25 15.37
C ARG A 738 45.22 -8.77 16.05
N THR A 739 44.04 -8.45 15.52
CA THR A 739 42.75 -8.81 16.12
C THR A 739 42.27 -10.13 15.53
N SER A 740 41.88 -11.08 16.39
CA SER A 740 41.35 -12.37 15.95
C SER A 740 40.00 -12.21 15.25
N ALA A 741 39.64 -13.16 14.38
CA ALA A 741 38.34 -13.17 13.71
C ALA A 741 37.17 -13.18 14.73
N GLU A 742 37.32 -13.92 15.83
CA GLU A 742 36.35 -13.94 16.93
C GLU A 742 36.21 -12.60 17.64
N ASP A 743 37.31 -11.90 17.89
CA ASP A 743 37.29 -10.59 18.55
C ASP A 743 36.72 -9.50 17.63
N LEU A 744 37.04 -9.54 16.33
CA LEU A 744 36.42 -8.69 15.32
C LEU A 744 34.90 -8.90 15.27
N THR A 745 34.47 -10.16 15.22
CA THR A 745 33.05 -10.53 15.22
C THR A 745 32.37 -10.03 16.51
N ARG A 746 33.01 -10.20 17.67
CA ARG A 746 32.47 -9.74 18.95
C ARG A 746 32.38 -8.22 19.02
N SER A 747 33.36 -7.50 18.46
CA SER A 747 33.36 -6.03 18.42
C SER A 747 32.24 -5.46 17.55
N ILE A 748 31.87 -6.15 16.46
CA ILE A 748 30.73 -5.77 15.61
C ILE A 748 29.41 -5.97 16.37
N LEU A 749 29.26 -7.12 17.05
CA LEU A 749 28.06 -7.45 17.82
C LEU A 749 27.94 -6.69 19.15
N ASP A 750 28.99 -5.99 19.59
CA ASP A 750 28.94 -5.16 20.80
C ASP A 750 28.04 -3.95 20.58
N PRO A 751 26.90 -3.84 21.29
CA PRO A 751 25.98 -2.72 21.15
C PRO A 751 26.59 -1.38 21.59
N ASN A 752 27.68 -1.39 22.36
CA ASN A 752 28.40 -0.16 22.73
C ASN A 752 29.63 0.10 21.84
N GLY A 753 29.90 -0.78 20.88
CA GLY A 753 31.03 -0.71 19.96
C GLY A 753 30.71 0.09 18.70
N ILE A 754 31.20 -0.39 17.56
CA ILE A 754 31.02 0.30 16.27
C ILE A 754 29.55 0.38 15.83
N SER A 755 28.73 -0.60 16.23
CA SER A 755 27.28 -0.58 16.06
C SER A 755 26.67 0.74 16.57
N HIS A 756 27.07 1.20 17.76
CA HIS A 756 26.57 2.45 18.35
C HIS A 756 26.95 3.69 17.53
N THR A 757 28.17 3.74 16.99
CA THR A 757 28.61 4.86 16.13
C THR A 757 27.76 4.94 14.86
N LEU A 758 27.47 3.79 14.24
CA LEU A 758 26.63 3.73 13.03
C LEU A 758 25.16 4.03 13.33
N GLU A 759 24.62 3.54 14.44
CA GLU A 759 23.25 3.86 14.88
C GLU A 759 23.08 5.37 15.11
N ASN A 760 24.02 5.99 15.83
CA ASN A 760 24.02 7.44 16.05
C ASN A 760 24.14 8.24 14.74
N ALA A 761 24.99 7.82 13.82
CA ALA A 761 25.12 8.49 12.52
C ALA A 761 23.81 8.38 11.71
N SER A 762 23.21 7.19 11.71
CA SER A 762 21.97 6.88 10.97
C SER A 762 20.77 7.64 11.54
N GLU A 763 20.68 7.76 12.86
CA GLU A 763 19.65 8.57 13.53
C GLU A 763 19.80 10.05 13.17
N LYS A 764 21.00 10.62 13.35
CA LYS A 764 21.29 12.03 13.03
C LYS A 764 20.95 12.40 11.59
N ILE A 765 21.36 11.57 10.64
CA ILE A 765 21.12 11.82 9.22
C ILE A 765 19.66 11.51 8.86
N GLY A 766 19.04 10.50 9.48
CA GLY A 766 17.62 10.19 9.32
C GLY A 766 16.73 11.39 9.67
N HIS A 767 16.97 12.02 10.81
CA HIS A 767 16.29 13.26 11.23
C HIS A 767 16.49 14.40 10.21
N ALA A 768 17.65 14.45 9.58
CA ALA A 768 18.01 15.44 8.57
C ALA A 768 17.33 15.18 7.20
N GLY A 769 16.64 14.06 7.03
CA GLY A 769 16.00 13.67 5.77
C GLY A 769 16.87 12.79 4.86
N GLY A 770 17.89 12.14 5.41
CA GLY A 770 18.85 11.30 4.70
C GLY A 770 18.93 9.86 5.22
N GLY A 771 20.05 9.19 4.95
CA GLY A 771 20.39 7.90 5.55
C GLY A 771 21.89 7.64 5.55
N VAL A 772 22.29 6.52 6.18
CA VAL A 772 23.65 5.96 6.08
C VAL A 772 23.56 4.67 5.29
N VAL A 773 24.45 4.51 4.32
CA VAL A 773 24.62 3.29 3.54
C VAL A 773 26.06 2.83 3.70
N ILE A 774 26.25 1.51 3.79
CA ILE A 774 27.58 0.91 3.73
C ILE A 774 27.92 0.66 2.26
N GLY A 775 28.49 1.64 1.54
CA GLY A 775 28.74 1.54 0.10
C GLY A 775 29.83 0.56 -0.28
N GLU A 776 30.71 0.21 0.68
CA GLU A 776 31.68 -0.86 0.52
C GLU A 776 31.92 -1.62 1.82
N TRP A 777 31.93 -2.94 1.72
CA TRP A 777 32.36 -3.87 2.79
C TRP A 777 32.67 -5.23 2.18
N SER A 778 33.41 -6.08 2.88
CA SER A 778 33.75 -7.41 2.36
C SER A 778 33.75 -8.48 3.45
N GLY A 779 33.87 -9.73 3.02
CA GLY A 779 34.08 -10.87 3.91
C GLY A 779 35.56 -11.08 4.26
N ALA A 780 36.46 -10.20 3.81
CA ALA A 780 37.89 -10.42 3.93
C ALA A 780 38.35 -10.30 5.39
N LEU A 781 39.08 -11.33 5.84
CA LEU A 781 39.80 -11.34 7.10
C LEU A 781 41.29 -11.38 6.79
N ASN A 782 42.08 -10.65 7.57
CA ASN A 782 43.52 -10.71 7.42
C ASN A 782 44.03 -12.14 7.78
N PRO A 783 45.05 -12.68 7.11
CA PRO A 783 45.66 -13.95 7.51
C PRO A 783 46.11 -14.00 8.98
N GLY A 784 46.49 -12.85 9.55
CA GLY A 784 46.78 -12.70 10.98
C GLY A 784 45.57 -12.99 11.87
N SER A 785 44.38 -12.53 11.49
CA SER A 785 43.13 -12.71 12.23
C SER A 785 42.65 -14.17 12.26
N LEU A 786 43.10 -14.99 11.30
CA LEU A 786 42.77 -16.40 11.21
C LEU A 786 43.74 -17.31 11.99
N LYS A 787 44.79 -16.75 12.60
CA LYS A 787 45.72 -17.53 13.43
C LYS A 787 45.04 -18.01 14.71
N GLY A 788 45.07 -19.32 14.96
CA GLY A 788 44.55 -19.90 16.20
C GLY A 788 43.04 -20.08 16.25
N VAL A 789 42.34 -19.84 15.13
CA VAL A 789 40.92 -20.19 14.96
C VAL A 789 40.76 -21.69 15.21
N GLN A 790 39.85 -22.05 16.12
CA GLN A 790 39.69 -23.42 16.61
C GLN A 790 38.89 -24.32 15.63
N ASP A 791 38.11 -23.71 14.75
CA ASP A 791 37.37 -24.39 13.67
C ASP A 791 37.92 -24.03 12.28
N ASN A 792 37.22 -24.42 11.21
CA ASN A 792 37.69 -24.08 9.86
C ASN A 792 37.60 -22.56 9.59
N ALA A 793 38.55 -22.02 8.83
CA ALA A 793 38.62 -20.58 8.54
C ALA A 793 37.34 -20.03 7.88
N SER A 794 36.68 -20.84 7.04
CA SER A 794 35.43 -20.47 6.38
C SER A 794 34.26 -20.24 7.36
N ASN A 795 34.20 -20.97 8.47
CA ASN A 795 33.20 -20.78 9.50
C ASN A 795 33.44 -19.49 10.29
N ALA A 796 34.70 -19.18 10.61
CA ALA A 796 35.05 -17.90 11.24
C ALA A 796 34.68 -16.72 10.31
N GLN A 797 34.98 -16.84 9.03
CA GLN A 797 34.60 -15.87 8.02
C GLN A 797 33.07 -15.73 7.88
N ARG A 798 32.33 -16.84 7.89
CA ARG A 798 30.86 -16.84 7.88
C ARG A 798 30.27 -16.12 9.09
N ARG A 799 30.81 -16.37 10.29
CA ARG A 799 30.37 -15.67 11.51
C ARG A 799 30.63 -14.16 11.40
N TYR A 800 31.80 -13.78 10.89
CA TYR A 800 32.16 -12.38 10.65
C TYR A 800 31.21 -11.71 9.64
N VAL A 801 30.94 -12.34 8.50
CA VAL A 801 29.98 -11.85 7.49
C VAL A 801 28.57 -11.72 8.06
N ASN A 802 28.08 -12.72 8.80
CA ASN A 802 26.75 -12.67 9.40
C ASN A 802 26.62 -11.54 10.43
N ALA A 803 27.66 -11.30 11.25
CA ALA A 803 27.65 -10.20 12.22
C ALA A 803 27.62 -8.83 11.53
N GLN A 804 28.35 -8.67 10.43
CA GLN A 804 28.29 -7.46 9.59
C GLN A 804 26.89 -7.26 9.02
N LEU A 805 26.30 -8.28 8.38
CA LEU A 805 24.95 -8.21 7.82
C LEU A 805 23.89 -7.87 8.89
N GLU A 806 23.96 -8.48 10.07
CA GLU A 806 23.05 -8.19 11.18
C GLU A 806 23.14 -6.71 11.62
N MET A 807 24.37 -6.19 11.73
CA MET A 807 24.58 -4.78 12.05
C MET A 807 24.05 -3.86 10.94
N PHE A 808 24.33 -4.14 9.67
CA PHE A 808 23.89 -3.29 8.56
C PHE A 808 22.36 -3.31 8.36
N GLU A 809 21.73 -4.48 8.51
CA GLU A 809 20.27 -4.62 8.43
C GLU A 809 19.57 -3.89 9.58
N ARG A 810 20.19 -3.82 10.77
CA ARG A 810 19.67 -3.07 11.91
C ARG A 810 19.89 -1.57 11.81
N CYS A 811 21.11 -1.15 11.46
CA CYS A 811 21.56 0.22 11.69
C CYS A 811 21.44 1.12 10.45
N CYS A 812 21.56 0.57 9.25
CA CYS A 812 21.77 1.36 8.02
C CYS A 812 20.55 1.34 7.09
N ALA A 813 20.49 2.24 6.12
CA ALA A 813 19.47 2.22 5.06
C ALA A 813 19.78 1.18 3.97
N GLY A 814 21.03 0.69 3.92
CA GLY A 814 21.47 -0.33 2.99
C GLY A 814 22.96 -0.62 3.06
N TRP A 815 23.41 -1.55 2.22
CA TRP A 815 24.79 -2.00 2.11
C TRP A 815 25.11 -2.51 0.71
N PHE A 816 26.38 -2.43 0.30
CA PHE A 816 26.90 -2.90 -0.98
C PHE A 816 28.20 -3.69 -0.78
N PHE A 817 28.15 -5.00 -1.04
CA PHE A 817 29.34 -5.85 -0.91
C PHE A 817 30.39 -5.49 -1.98
N TRP A 818 31.64 -5.34 -1.59
CA TRP A 818 32.79 -5.14 -2.46
C TRP A 818 33.56 -6.46 -2.61
N THR A 819 33.46 -7.15 -3.74
CA THR A 819 32.75 -6.85 -5.00
C THR A 819 31.95 -8.05 -5.51
N TYR A 820 31.20 -7.90 -6.60
CA TYR A 820 30.41 -8.96 -7.21
C TYR A 820 31.25 -10.19 -7.56
N LYS A 821 32.30 -10.00 -8.35
CA LYS A 821 33.22 -11.06 -8.77
C LYS A 821 34.63 -10.57 -9.01
N LYS A 822 35.56 -11.52 -8.98
CA LYS A 822 36.94 -11.38 -9.43
C LYS A 822 37.18 -12.28 -10.63
N GLU A 823 38.26 -12.04 -11.36
CA GLU A 823 38.67 -12.87 -12.48
C GLU A 823 39.05 -14.27 -11.98
N ASP A 824 39.91 -14.32 -10.96
CA ASP A 824 40.29 -15.55 -10.28
C ASP A 824 39.23 -15.97 -9.27
N LYS A 825 38.82 -17.24 -9.36
CA LYS A 825 37.86 -17.87 -8.44
C LYS A 825 38.52 -18.34 -7.15
N GLY A 826 37.71 -18.42 -6.10
CA GLY A 826 38.05 -18.97 -4.79
C GLY A 826 38.28 -17.91 -3.71
N ASP A 827 38.06 -16.63 -4.02
CA ASP A 827 38.21 -15.54 -3.05
C ASP A 827 36.89 -15.24 -2.37
N THR A 828 36.59 -15.97 -1.30
CA THR A 828 35.38 -15.78 -0.49
C THR A 828 35.41 -14.49 0.35
N GLY A 829 36.53 -13.75 0.36
CA GLY A 829 36.66 -12.47 1.04
C GLY A 829 36.17 -11.31 0.20
N TRP A 830 36.52 -11.30 -1.09
CA TRP A 830 36.30 -10.17 -1.99
C TRP A 830 35.41 -10.48 -3.20
N SER A 831 35.06 -11.74 -3.47
CA SER A 831 34.02 -12.09 -4.44
C SER A 831 32.76 -12.56 -3.73
N LEU A 832 31.67 -11.80 -3.87
CA LEU A 832 30.36 -12.19 -3.37
C LEU A 832 29.90 -13.52 -3.99
N ARG A 833 30.16 -13.71 -5.29
CA ARG A 833 29.82 -14.93 -6.01
C ARG A 833 30.48 -16.15 -5.38
N ASP A 834 31.79 -16.10 -5.14
CA ASP A 834 32.52 -17.18 -4.49
C ASP A 834 32.09 -17.37 -3.03
N ALA A 835 31.86 -16.28 -2.30
CA ALA A 835 31.40 -16.32 -0.92
C ALA A 835 30.02 -17.02 -0.79
N VAL A 836 29.09 -16.77 -1.71
CA VAL A 836 27.79 -17.47 -1.78
C VAL A 836 27.98 -18.94 -2.17
N GLU A 837 28.75 -19.21 -3.24
CA GLU A 837 28.98 -20.59 -3.72
C GLU A 837 29.65 -21.47 -2.65
N CYS A 838 30.55 -20.91 -1.84
CA CYS A 838 31.24 -21.60 -0.75
C CYS A 838 30.47 -21.56 0.60
N GLY A 839 29.29 -20.94 0.64
CA GLY A 839 28.47 -20.81 1.84
C GLY A 839 29.11 -19.98 2.95
N VAL A 840 30.02 -19.06 2.63
CA VAL A 840 30.52 -18.03 3.56
C VAL A 840 29.50 -16.90 3.69
N PHE A 841 28.84 -16.55 2.59
CA PHE A 841 27.74 -15.59 2.53
C PHE A 841 26.40 -16.35 2.42
N PRO A 842 25.29 -15.84 3.00
CA PRO A 842 23.97 -16.47 2.87
C PRO A 842 23.55 -16.67 1.40
N PRO A 843 22.94 -17.82 1.03
CA PRO A 843 22.54 -18.08 -0.36
C PRO A 843 21.41 -17.17 -0.86
N PHE A 844 20.79 -16.41 0.05
CA PHE A 844 19.74 -15.43 -0.23
C PHE A 844 19.75 -14.35 0.84
N VAL A 845 19.52 -13.10 0.44
CA VAL A 845 19.32 -11.95 1.33
C VAL A 845 17.98 -11.27 1.07
N GLY A 846 17.48 -10.54 2.06
CA GLY A 846 16.14 -9.95 2.05
C GLY A 846 15.07 -10.88 2.61
N GLU A 847 13.89 -10.31 2.88
CA GLU A 847 12.86 -11.01 3.63
C GLU A 847 12.02 -11.97 2.77
N LYS A 848 11.81 -13.18 3.31
CA LYS A 848 10.72 -14.10 2.95
C LYS A 848 9.69 -14.08 4.08
N ALA A 849 8.43 -13.90 3.73
CA ALA A 849 7.39 -13.54 4.68
C ALA A 849 7.13 -14.57 5.82
N LEU A 850 7.51 -14.30 7.10
CA LEU A 850 7.14 -14.99 8.39
C LEU A 850 7.37 -14.12 9.68
N GLY A 851 6.42 -13.89 10.64
CA GLY A 851 6.39 -12.63 11.49
C GLY A 851 5.69 -12.51 12.89
N VAL A 852 5.16 -11.33 13.36
CA VAL A 852 4.34 -10.95 14.61
C VAL A 852 4.27 -9.41 15.05
N ARG A 853 3.69 -9.08 16.25
CA ARG A 853 2.90 -7.92 16.79
C ARG A 853 3.51 -7.06 17.95
N ASP A 854 2.81 -5.94 18.24
CA ASP A 854 2.50 -5.17 19.50
C ASP A 854 3.50 -4.14 20.08
N ILE A 855 3.54 -2.93 19.48
CA ILE A 855 4.60 -1.91 19.67
C ILE A 855 4.11 -0.59 20.32
N LEU A 856 2.87 -0.15 20.07
CA LEU A 856 2.36 1.13 20.60
C LEU A 856 2.25 1.14 22.14
N ALA A 857 1.83 0.02 22.75
CA ALA A 857 1.75 -0.10 24.20
C ALA A 857 3.13 -0.09 24.90
N ALA A 858 4.20 -0.48 24.19
CA ALA A 858 5.57 -0.45 24.69
C ALA A 858 6.14 0.98 24.69
N HIS A 859 5.90 1.75 23.61
CA HIS A 859 6.31 3.16 23.50
C HIS A 859 5.70 4.03 24.61
N THR A 860 4.38 3.98 24.81
CA THR A 860 3.71 4.80 25.83
C THR A 860 4.21 4.46 27.23
N ARG A 861 4.44 3.17 27.53
CA ARG A 861 4.93 2.72 28.84
C ARG A 861 6.36 3.20 29.12
N TYR A 862 7.24 3.14 28.12
CA TYR A 862 8.64 3.55 28.27
C TYR A 862 8.79 5.05 28.46
N TRP A 863 8.13 5.88 27.64
CA TRP A 863 8.33 7.33 27.71
C TRP A 863 7.57 8.02 28.85
N SER A 864 6.43 7.45 29.29
CA SER A 864 5.67 7.98 30.43
C SER A 864 6.37 7.85 31.79
N GLN A 865 7.48 7.11 31.87
CA GLN A 865 8.26 6.95 33.11
C GLN A 865 9.30 8.06 33.33
N TYR A 866 9.57 8.88 32.31
CA TYR A 866 10.52 9.99 32.36
C TYR A 866 9.78 11.33 32.44
N LEU A 867 10.39 12.33 33.10
CA LEU A 867 9.84 13.68 33.18
C LEU A 867 9.98 14.38 31.82
N GLY A 868 8.86 14.57 31.11
CA GLY A 868 8.84 15.25 29.81
C GLY A 868 7.41 15.48 29.28
N SER A 869 7.28 16.35 28.28
CA SER A 869 6.04 16.55 27.52
C SER A 869 6.14 15.73 26.23
N TYR A 870 5.43 14.60 26.15
CA TYR A 870 5.47 13.66 25.03
C TYR A 870 4.16 13.67 24.24
N ASN A 871 4.23 13.76 22.91
CA ASN A 871 3.04 13.72 22.05
C ASN A 871 2.77 12.31 21.50
N HIS A 872 2.17 11.45 22.32
CA HIS A 872 1.84 10.08 21.93
C HIS A 872 0.83 9.97 20.78
N SER A 873 0.05 11.02 20.50
CA SER A 873 -0.88 11.05 19.36
C SER A 873 -0.13 11.12 18.03
N LEU A 874 0.91 11.96 17.96
CA LEU A 874 1.79 12.05 16.79
C LEU A 874 2.53 10.74 16.53
N PHE A 875 2.98 10.05 17.58
CA PHE A 875 3.52 8.69 17.44
C PHE A 875 2.48 7.72 16.84
N GLY A 876 1.23 7.76 17.30
CA GLY A 876 0.16 6.92 16.77
C GLY A 876 -0.17 7.21 15.29
N GLU A 877 -0.21 8.48 14.89
CA GLU A 877 -0.39 8.88 13.49
C GLU A 877 0.77 8.43 12.60
N GLY A 878 2.00 8.64 13.06
CA GLY A 878 3.20 8.13 12.40
C GLY A 878 3.17 6.61 12.24
N PHE A 879 2.76 5.89 13.28
CA PHE A 879 2.67 4.42 13.26
C PHE A 879 1.70 3.90 12.20
N ILE A 880 0.49 4.45 12.15
CA ILE A 880 -0.51 4.04 11.14
C ILE A 880 0.02 4.34 9.73
N LEU A 881 0.61 5.52 9.54
CA LEU A 881 1.14 5.90 8.23
C LEU A 881 2.32 5.04 7.80
N GLY A 882 3.27 4.78 8.70
CA GLY A 882 4.42 3.91 8.45
C GLY A 882 4.00 2.48 8.13
N TRP A 883 2.95 1.98 8.79
CA TRP A 883 2.37 0.67 8.50
C TRP A 883 1.78 0.60 7.08
N ASP A 884 0.92 1.56 6.73
CA ASP A 884 0.26 1.61 5.42
C ASP A 884 1.28 1.79 4.30
N ASP A 885 2.26 2.68 4.48
CA ASP A 885 3.32 2.89 3.50
C ASP A 885 4.21 1.66 3.34
N ALA A 886 4.56 0.94 4.42
CA ALA A 886 5.30 -0.31 4.31
C ALA A 886 4.55 -1.36 3.47
N TYR A 887 3.23 -1.49 3.65
CA TYR A 887 2.42 -2.37 2.79
C TYR A 887 2.35 -1.89 1.33
N ARG A 888 2.45 -0.58 1.06
CA ARG A 888 2.57 -0.05 -0.31
C ARG A 888 3.92 -0.43 -0.94
N PHE A 889 5.01 -0.31 -0.20
CA PHE A 889 6.32 -0.80 -0.63
C PHE A 889 6.25 -2.30 -0.92
N ILE A 890 5.74 -3.12 0.01
CA ILE A 890 5.60 -4.57 -0.21
C ILE A 890 4.77 -4.89 -1.46
N ARG A 891 3.64 -4.20 -1.68
CA ARG A 891 2.78 -4.39 -2.87
C ARG A 891 3.39 -3.92 -4.18
N SER A 892 4.37 -3.01 -4.13
CA SER A 892 5.13 -2.58 -5.31
C SER A 892 6.16 -3.61 -5.79
N THR A 893 6.38 -4.69 -5.02
CA THR A 893 7.30 -5.76 -5.37
C THR A 893 6.86 -6.42 -6.69
N PRO A 894 7.71 -6.41 -7.74
CA PRO A 894 7.38 -7.07 -9.00
C PRO A 894 7.14 -8.57 -8.78
N PRO A 895 6.20 -9.21 -9.51
CA PRO A 895 5.95 -10.65 -9.39
C PRO A 895 7.17 -11.54 -9.67
N SER A 896 8.15 -11.02 -10.42
CA SER A 896 9.44 -11.67 -10.72
C SER A 896 10.47 -11.56 -9.59
N SER A 897 10.29 -10.63 -8.65
CA SER A 897 11.22 -10.40 -7.55
C SER A 897 11.07 -11.45 -6.45
N ARG A 898 12.19 -11.97 -5.98
CA ARG A 898 12.23 -12.93 -4.85
C ARG A 898 12.27 -12.25 -3.48
N THR A 899 12.56 -10.96 -3.44
CA THR A 899 12.60 -10.12 -2.23
C THR A 899 11.51 -9.07 -2.25
N VAL A 900 10.94 -8.80 -1.08
CA VAL A 900 10.01 -7.69 -0.92
C VAL A 900 10.72 -6.35 -0.80
N ASN A 901 10.09 -5.30 -1.31
CA ASN A 901 10.54 -3.93 -1.07
C ASN A 901 10.17 -3.54 0.37
N GLU A 902 11.18 -3.26 1.18
CA GLU A 902 11.06 -2.76 2.55
C GLU A 902 11.54 -1.31 2.61
N ILE A 903 10.98 -0.46 3.47
CA ILE A 903 11.47 0.92 3.64
C ILE A 903 12.81 0.88 4.38
N GLY A 904 13.88 1.39 3.74
CA GLY A 904 15.22 1.46 4.33
C GLY A 904 15.54 2.85 4.88
N PHE A 905 15.19 3.89 4.14
CA PHE A 905 15.41 5.29 4.53
C PHE A 905 14.26 5.82 5.38
N THR A 906 14.00 5.17 6.52
CA THR A 906 12.79 5.39 7.33
C THR A 906 12.68 6.81 7.89
N GLY A 907 13.78 7.42 8.34
CA GLY A 907 13.80 8.82 8.79
C GLY A 907 13.53 9.81 7.66
N ALA A 908 14.20 9.63 6.51
CA ALA A 908 13.94 10.44 5.31
C ALA A 908 12.51 10.30 4.80
N TRP A 909 11.97 9.08 4.83
CA TRP A 909 10.58 8.81 4.47
C TRP A 909 9.61 9.52 5.42
N ALA A 910 9.80 9.40 6.74
CA ALA A 910 8.98 10.08 7.73
C ALA A 910 8.96 11.60 7.51
N ARG A 911 10.13 12.22 7.30
CA ARG A 911 10.24 13.66 7.02
C ARG A 911 9.50 14.04 5.75
N LYS A 912 9.66 13.27 4.67
CA LYS A 912 8.92 13.49 3.43
C LYS A 912 7.41 13.41 3.66
N ARG A 913 6.93 12.40 4.39
CA ARG A 913 5.50 12.24 4.68
C ARG A 913 4.95 13.37 5.53
N ALA A 914 5.70 13.85 6.51
CA ALA A 914 5.31 15.03 7.29
C ALA A 914 5.15 16.27 6.40
N LEU A 915 6.05 16.46 5.43
CA LEU A 915 5.96 17.54 4.44
C LEU A 915 4.77 17.36 3.48
N ASP A 916 4.57 16.15 2.95
CA ASP A 916 3.45 15.82 2.04
C ASP A 916 2.08 16.06 2.71
N LEU A 917 1.99 15.73 4.01
CA LEU A 917 0.77 15.86 4.82
C LEU A 917 0.61 17.25 5.46
N ARG A 918 1.58 18.17 5.26
CA ARG A 918 1.59 19.52 5.86
C ARG A 918 1.34 19.51 7.37
N LEU A 919 1.89 18.51 8.06
CA LEU A 919 1.79 18.46 9.52
C LEU A 919 2.49 19.70 10.08
N ASP A 920 1.88 20.40 11.05
CA ASP A 920 2.46 21.56 11.75
C ASP A 920 3.50 21.13 12.80
N VAL A 921 4.27 20.13 12.41
CA VAL A 921 5.57 19.84 12.96
C VAL A 921 6.54 20.50 11.99
N ASP A 922 7.06 21.66 12.40
CA ASP A 922 8.35 22.07 11.89
C ASP A 922 9.25 20.83 11.94
N CYS A 923 9.93 20.42 10.87
CA CYS A 923 10.81 19.25 10.90
C CYS A 923 12.01 19.46 11.85
N ARG A 924 12.02 20.58 12.58
CA ARG A 924 12.91 20.99 13.68
C ARG A 924 12.17 21.21 15.01
N GLY A 925 10.86 20.96 15.05
CA GLY A 925 9.98 21.14 16.21
C GLY A 925 10.19 20.07 17.27
N THR A 926 9.88 20.40 18.51
CA THR A 926 10.17 19.56 19.70
C THR A 926 9.45 18.21 19.72
N HIS A 927 8.44 18.01 18.85
CA HIS A 927 7.61 16.81 18.81
C HIS A 927 7.65 16.01 17.49
N PHE A 928 8.53 16.37 16.54
CA PHE A 928 8.66 15.65 15.27
C PHE A 928 9.20 14.23 15.45
N TRP A 929 10.10 14.05 16.43
CA TRP A 929 10.72 12.76 16.69
C TRP A 929 9.69 11.70 17.13
N GLU A 930 8.60 12.06 17.82
CA GLU A 930 7.52 11.10 18.13
C GLU A 930 6.83 10.60 16.85
N PHE A 931 6.56 11.48 15.88
CA PHE A 931 5.99 11.10 14.59
C PHE A 931 6.94 10.20 13.78
N GLU A 932 8.21 10.59 13.67
CA GLU A 932 9.22 9.80 12.98
C GLU A 932 9.42 8.42 13.61
N HIS A 933 9.48 8.37 14.95
CA HIS A 933 9.54 7.12 15.69
C HIS A 933 8.30 6.27 15.43
N GLY A 934 7.11 6.88 15.38
CA GLY A 934 5.88 6.22 14.96
C GLY A 934 6.03 5.56 13.58
N VAL A 935 6.47 6.33 12.56
CA VAL A 935 6.66 5.82 11.19
C VAL A 935 7.63 4.63 11.16
N LYS A 936 8.77 4.74 11.86
CA LYS A 936 9.77 3.65 11.96
C LYS A 936 9.16 2.38 12.55
N GLU A 937 8.49 2.52 13.69
CA GLU A 937 7.87 1.40 14.38
C GLU A 937 6.69 0.80 13.59
N GLY A 938 5.89 1.62 12.91
CA GLY A 938 4.81 1.18 12.05
C GLY A 938 5.31 0.40 10.84
N ALA A 939 6.37 0.89 10.19
CA ALA A 939 7.00 0.20 9.07
C ALA A 939 7.60 -1.14 9.50
N HIS A 940 8.31 -1.16 10.63
CA HIS A 940 8.85 -2.39 11.21
C HIS A 940 7.71 -3.37 11.54
N ALA A 941 6.66 -2.91 12.22
CA ALA A 941 5.50 -3.73 12.57
C ALA A 941 4.80 -4.34 11.34
N ALA A 942 4.69 -3.59 10.23
CA ALA A 942 4.08 -4.06 8.99
C ALA A 942 4.95 -5.11 8.28
N VAL A 943 6.28 -4.92 8.24
CA VAL A 943 7.21 -5.94 7.76
C VAL A 943 7.04 -7.20 8.58
N THR A 944 7.01 -7.07 9.91
CA THR A 944 6.79 -8.17 10.86
C THR A 944 5.38 -8.76 10.76
N ASP A 945 4.35 -8.04 10.32
CA ASP A 945 3.00 -8.61 10.12
C ASP A 945 2.86 -9.37 8.81
N TYR A 946 3.32 -8.77 7.71
CA TYR A 946 3.38 -9.37 6.37
C TYR A 946 4.09 -10.72 6.42
N GLN A 947 5.17 -10.69 7.19
CA GLN A 947 5.88 -11.84 7.60
C GLN A 947 4.89 -12.87 8.23
N SER A 948 4.18 -12.58 9.33
CA SER A 948 3.37 -13.55 10.10
C SER A 948 2.28 -14.26 9.32
N ALA A 949 1.62 -13.53 8.42
CA ALA A 949 0.49 -14.01 7.63
C ALA A 949 0.84 -15.16 6.67
N ASN A 950 2.12 -15.28 6.29
CA ASN A 950 2.60 -16.29 5.35
C ASN A 950 3.11 -17.58 6.02
N ARG A 951 2.98 -17.72 7.36
CA ARG A 951 3.16 -19.00 8.09
C ARG A 951 1.92 -19.90 7.92
N ARG A 952 1.83 -20.69 6.84
CA ARG A 952 1.02 -21.94 6.89
C ARG A 952 1.77 -22.97 7.74
N PRO A 953 1.10 -23.76 8.60
CA PRO A 953 1.79 -24.78 9.39
C PRO A 953 2.40 -25.85 8.48
N LEU A 954 3.70 -26.07 8.63
CA LEU A 954 4.51 -27.09 7.92
C LEU A 954 4.01 -28.53 8.09
N HIS A 955 2.94 -28.76 8.86
CA HIS A 955 2.41 -30.09 9.18
C HIS A 955 1.48 -30.68 8.10
N LEU A 956 1.11 -29.93 7.06
CA LEU A 956 0.21 -30.39 5.98
C LEU A 956 0.91 -30.73 4.65
N LEU A 957 2.25 -30.58 4.58
CA LEU A 957 3.05 -30.88 3.38
C LEU A 957 3.92 -32.15 3.51
N LEU A 958 3.91 -32.80 4.68
CA LEU A 958 4.64 -34.06 4.91
C LEU A 958 3.78 -35.32 4.79
N SER A 959 2.50 -35.22 4.45
CA SER A 959 1.58 -36.37 4.36
C SER A 959 1.19 -36.80 2.93
N SER A 960 1.76 -36.19 1.89
CA SER A 960 1.40 -36.49 0.49
C SER A 960 2.58 -36.85 -0.43
N LEU A 961 3.77 -37.14 0.11
CA LEU A 961 4.86 -37.70 -0.68
C LEU A 961 4.77 -39.24 -0.71
N PRO A 962 4.78 -39.89 -1.89
CA PRO A 962 4.87 -41.34 -1.98
C PRO A 962 6.26 -41.84 -1.51
N PRO A 963 6.37 -43.07 -0.98
CA PRO A 963 7.63 -43.57 -0.45
C PRO A 963 8.68 -43.71 -1.55
N SER A 964 9.89 -43.22 -1.27
CA SER A 964 11.05 -43.30 -2.15
C SER A 964 11.42 -44.77 -2.48
N PRO A 965 11.81 -45.09 -3.72
CA PRO A 965 12.35 -46.41 -4.07
C PRO A 965 13.76 -46.59 -3.47
N PRO A 966 14.19 -47.85 -3.20
CA PRO A 966 15.46 -48.13 -2.56
C PRO A 966 16.65 -47.79 -3.47
N SER A 967 17.72 -47.30 -2.84
CA SER A 967 18.97 -46.85 -3.45
C SER A 967 19.72 -47.98 -4.19
N PRO A 968 20.34 -47.70 -5.35
CA PRO A 968 21.24 -48.64 -6.00
C PRO A 968 22.61 -48.64 -5.32
N SER A 969 23.15 -49.83 -5.09
CA SER A 969 24.47 -50.11 -4.52
C SER A 969 25.65 -49.58 -5.37
N PRO A 970 26.80 -49.26 -4.74
CA PRO A 970 27.93 -48.62 -5.42
C PRO A 970 28.70 -49.58 -6.34
N PRO A 971 29.31 -49.09 -7.46
CA PRO A 971 30.09 -49.92 -8.36
C PRO A 971 31.48 -50.24 -7.80
N THR A 972 31.87 -51.51 -7.93
CA THR A 972 33.20 -52.06 -7.66
C THR A 972 34.27 -51.50 -8.60
N LEU A 973 35.35 -50.97 -8.03
CA LEU A 973 36.59 -50.58 -8.71
C LEU A 973 37.45 -51.82 -9.06
N ALA A 974 37.97 -51.85 -10.29
CA ALA A 974 39.04 -52.76 -10.73
C ALA A 974 40.40 -52.02 -10.76
N PRO A 975 41.54 -52.72 -10.58
CA PRO A 975 42.81 -52.09 -10.21
C PRO A 975 43.70 -51.72 -11.41
N PHE A 976 44.45 -50.62 -11.29
CA PHE A 976 45.58 -50.28 -12.17
C PHE A 976 46.92 -50.72 -11.53
N PRO A 977 47.93 -51.12 -12.33
CA PRO A 977 49.18 -51.69 -11.82
C PRO A 977 50.24 -50.62 -11.46
N SER A 978 50.97 -50.94 -10.39
CA SER A 978 52.24 -50.42 -9.86
C SER A 978 53.40 -50.48 -10.89
N LEU A 979 54.51 -49.73 -10.90
CA LEU A 979 55.46 -49.06 -9.97
C LEU A 979 56.52 -48.33 -10.89
N PRO A 980 57.64 -47.66 -10.46
CA PRO A 980 58.26 -47.60 -9.14
C PRO A 980 58.73 -46.22 -8.60
N VAL A 981 59.01 -46.26 -7.30
CA VAL A 981 59.62 -45.26 -6.41
C VAL A 981 61.14 -45.16 -6.59
N LEU A 982 61.70 -43.96 -6.47
CA LEU A 982 63.04 -43.71 -5.89
C LEU A 982 62.97 -42.44 -5.02
N GLY A 983 63.38 -42.57 -3.76
CA GLY A 983 63.38 -41.52 -2.73
C GLY A 983 64.68 -40.69 -2.67
N PRO A 984 65.12 -40.25 -1.48
CA PRO A 984 64.89 -38.89 -0.98
C PRO A 984 66.20 -38.09 -0.82
N GLN A 985 66.12 -36.76 -0.81
CA GLN A 985 67.16 -35.91 -0.20
C GLN A 985 66.56 -34.76 0.62
N HIS A 986 66.85 -34.81 1.92
CA HIS A 986 66.75 -33.71 2.87
C HIS A 986 67.80 -32.63 2.60
N LYS A 987 67.43 -31.35 2.83
CA LYS A 987 68.23 -30.35 3.55
C LYS A 987 67.39 -29.09 3.87
N ASN A 988 67.22 -28.80 5.16
CA ASN A 988 66.98 -27.45 5.72
C ASN A 988 68.23 -26.56 5.44
N PRO A 989 68.21 -25.20 5.51
CA PRO A 989 67.53 -24.41 6.56
C PRO A 989 67.05 -22.97 6.22
N THR A 990 66.33 -22.40 7.19
CA THR A 990 66.14 -20.99 7.61
C THR A 990 66.81 -19.80 6.87
N GLN A 991 66.10 -18.66 7.00
CA GLN A 991 66.52 -17.24 7.02
C GLN A 991 66.28 -16.37 5.79
N GLU A 992 65.85 -15.14 6.10
CA GLU A 992 65.75 -13.92 5.28
C GLU A 992 64.43 -13.66 4.54
N LEU A 993 63.54 -12.94 5.24
CA LEU A 993 62.79 -11.81 4.66
C LEU A 993 62.24 -10.95 5.80
N ASN A 994 63.12 -10.09 6.32
CA ASN A 994 62.79 -8.90 7.08
C ASN A 994 63.33 -7.73 6.26
N THR A 995 62.47 -6.99 5.57
CA THR A 995 62.61 -5.55 5.28
C THR A 995 61.39 -5.03 4.53
N ALA A 996 60.90 -3.88 4.99
CA ALA A 996 59.92 -2.97 4.39
C ALA A 996 58.42 -3.30 4.56
N THR A 997 57.89 -2.91 5.72
CA THR A 997 56.59 -2.22 5.83
C THR A 997 56.84 -0.77 6.18
#